data_AF-A0A959Y272-F1
#
_entry.id   AF-A0A959Y272-F1
#
_cell.length_a   1.000
_cell.length_b   1.000
_cell.length_c   1.000
_cell.angle_alpha   90.00
_cell.angle_beta   90.00
_cell.angle_gamma   90.00
#
_symmetry.space_group_name_H-M   'P 1'
#
loop_
_entity.id
_entity.type
_entity.pdbx_description
1 polymer ?
#
loop_
_entity_poly.entity_id
_entity_poly.type
_entity_poly.pdbx_seq_one_letter_code
_entity_poly.pdbx_strand_id
1 'polypeptide(L)'
;MGRKGRCPVVLLAVLAAFTAQAQPGALKKAFAALERYDYFQARERLLKQTGKHPAASWYGLSVISGRADNPFYHLDSAFAFIRRAEVAYGAAPLKERERIAPLGVDAEAIATQQRRVFDKAWEETTAQHTIAAYERYLATYLGSTHTEEARAVRDHLAFMQARENNTAAAYRDFLDRYPGAREVYEARTRLQEAVFREATADGDIASFERFIREHPESPHVRDAEDAIYRASTPHRTAVEFHRFIQRYPTNQRVPDAWRSIYELYTKDLSVGTITRFLQDYPDYPFIDELVNDYKTASTILLPFRKDGRWGFLDTTGVERIKAVYDWVEPFQEGQAQVGLDDRVGTINKAGQVVVDIVYDEVYDLVEGTATVERGGRAGAVDRNGELVVPLVFEEVGEFHNGLAFASRDGRYGYIDGRGDVVIPFQFDAAGTFRSGCAVVRAAGKVGVIGMKGDTVVPFAYDWVDRFDQGVARVRVNERMGLISPFGDLLLPVEYDHIGPFRDSLALVVKEGRCGYVDQLGRIRVPLEYEAGEGVANWGDPVDGQLRVQRKGLRGLLDAGGQVMLPLRFQDVGTMQGGVAPVRKNGKWGLADRQGNLVLKPKFDRMGEFEQGQALVLQDGLMGIIDSTGSLVTPLRYEVIGPLTFGHRTCEVEGRAGVLDGDGSESIAPGYDACTLMEGGVVQVELAERTAYIRLSDRRAIWKEEGFDAPRP
;
A
#
# COMPACT_ATOMS: atom_id res chain seq x y z
N MET A 1 43.88 33.19 -88.52
CA MET A 1 44.46 34.15 -89.50
C MET A 1 44.70 35.50 -88.78
N GLY A 2 45.60 36.41 -89.16
CA GLY A 2 46.47 36.38 -90.35
C GLY A 2 47.48 37.53 -90.57
N ARG A 3 47.97 38.25 -89.54
CA ARG A 3 49.13 39.21 -89.57
C ARG A 3 49.06 40.51 -90.43
N LYS A 4 49.40 41.64 -89.77
CA LYS A 4 50.15 42.86 -90.24
C LYS A 4 49.53 43.87 -91.24
N GLY A 5 49.79 45.19 -91.04
CA GLY A 5 49.67 46.19 -92.15
C GLY A 5 49.76 47.73 -91.91
N ARG A 6 50.81 48.28 -91.26
CA ARG A 6 51.42 49.65 -91.42
C ARG A 6 50.58 50.94 -91.78
N CYS A 7 50.75 52.00 -90.96
CA CYS A 7 51.17 53.44 -91.23
C CYS A 7 50.49 54.30 -92.34
N PRO A 8 50.64 55.68 -92.40
CA PRO A 8 51.46 56.68 -91.64
C PRO A 8 50.60 57.64 -90.75
N VAL A 9 51.05 58.54 -89.84
CA VAL A 9 52.13 59.57 -89.69
C VAL A 9 51.85 60.97 -90.29
N VAL A 10 51.55 61.97 -89.42
CA VAL A 10 51.93 63.42 -89.35
C VAL A 10 51.50 63.93 -87.94
N LEU A 11 52.11 64.83 -87.14
CA LEU A 11 53.42 65.52 -87.05
C LEU A 11 53.48 67.09 -87.15
N LEU A 12 52.96 67.83 -86.15
CA LEU A 12 53.33 69.22 -85.73
C LEU A 12 52.72 69.47 -84.31
N ALA A 13 53.34 69.97 -83.22
CA ALA A 13 54.51 70.82 -82.94
C ALA A 13 54.20 72.34 -83.09
N VAL A 14 54.55 73.29 -82.20
CA VAL A 14 55.40 73.36 -80.97
C VAL A 14 54.87 74.48 -80.03
N LEU A 15 54.98 74.37 -78.69
CA LEU A 15 55.63 75.36 -77.79
C LEU A 15 55.70 74.86 -76.33
N ALA A 16 56.68 75.36 -75.57
CA ALA A 16 56.94 74.98 -74.18
C ALA A 16 57.06 76.20 -73.25
N ALA A 17 56.65 76.04 -72.00
CA ALA A 17 56.93 76.97 -70.92
C ALA A 17 57.41 76.18 -69.69
N PHE A 18 58.66 76.39 -69.27
CA PHE A 18 59.20 75.79 -68.06
C PHE A 18 58.68 76.55 -66.83
N THR A 19 58.05 75.84 -65.89
CA THR A 19 57.81 76.31 -64.53
C THR A 19 58.55 75.42 -63.54
N ALA A 20 59.12 76.02 -62.49
CA ALA A 20 60.08 75.34 -61.63
C ALA A 20 59.42 74.26 -60.76
N GLN A 21 60.02 73.06 -60.72
CA GLN A 21 59.63 72.01 -59.78
C GLN A 21 59.99 72.42 -58.35
N ALA A 22 59.03 73.01 -57.63
CA ALA A 22 59.15 73.22 -56.19
C ALA A 22 59.32 71.85 -55.50
N GLN A 23 60.40 71.67 -54.72
CA GLN A 23 60.62 70.38 -54.05
C GLN A 23 59.45 70.05 -53.11
N PRO A 24 58.94 68.80 -53.11
CA PRO A 24 57.89 68.41 -52.18
C PRO A 24 58.36 68.61 -50.73
N GLY A 25 57.51 69.23 -49.91
CA GLY A 25 57.77 69.47 -48.49
C GLY A 25 58.00 68.17 -47.72
N ALA A 26 58.60 68.26 -46.53
CA ALA A 26 59.04 67.09 -45.74
C ALA A 26 57.93 66.03 -45.54
N LEU A 27 56.69 66.46 -45.31
CA LEU A 27 55.52 65.58 -45.19
C LEU A 27 55.18 64.85 -46.51
N LYS A 28 55.16 65.56 -47.65
CA LYS A 28 54.98 64.93 -48.98
C LYS A 28 56.07 63.89 -49.27
N LYS A 29 57.32 64.19 -48.90
CA LYS A 29 58.46 63.26 -48.99
C LYS A 29 58.42 62.09 -47.99
N ALA A 30 57.52 62.11 -47.01
CA ALA A 30 57.30 61.01 -46.08
C ALA A 30 56.21 60.06 -46.60
N PHE A 31 55.10 60.62 -47.11
CA PHE A 31 54.03 59.84 -47.76
C PHE A 31 54.50 59.18 -49.06
N ALA A 32 55.29 59.87 -49.90
CA ALA A 32 55.89 59.27 -51.08
C ALA A 32 56.90 58.13 -50.79
N ALA A 33 57.39 58.01 -49.55
CA ALA A 33 58.17 56.85 -49.10
C ALA A 33 57.25 55.70 -48.64
N LEU A 34 56.15 56.03 -47.95
CA LEU A 34 55.11 55.09 -47.50
C LEU A 34 54.35 54.41 -48.66
N GLU A 35 54.10 55.15 -49.74
CA GLU A 35 53.57 54.63 -51.02
C GLU A 35 54.53 53.64 -51.70
N ARG A 36 55.84 53.84 -51.49
CA ARG A 36 56.93 53.02 -52.07
C ARG A 36 57.42 51.91 -51.13
N TYR A 37 56.72 51.68 -50.02
CA TYR A 37 57.07 50.66 -49.03
C TYR A 37 58.46 50.88 -48.37
N ASP A 38 59.04 52.07 -48.47
CA ASP A 38 60.24 52.48 -47.72
C ASP A 38 59.83 52.92 -46.31
N TYR A 39 59.52 51.92 -45.49
CA TYR A 39 58.98 52.11 -44.15
C TYR A 39 59.98 52.76 -43.19
N PHE A 40 61.29 52.53 -43.37
CA PHE A 40 62.32 53.15 -42.55
C PHE A 40 62.36 54.67 -42.80
N GLN A 41 62.45 55.10 -44.06
CA GLN A 41 62.48 56.51 -44.43
C GLN A 41 61.14 57.21 -44.14
N ALA A 42 60.01 56.52 -44.35
CA ALA A 42 58.70 57.04 -44.01
C ALA A 42 58.56 57.27 -42.50
N ARG A 43 58.87 56.26 -41.67
CA ARG A 43 58.76 56.33 -40.20
C ARG A 43 59.63 57.43 -39.61
N GLU A 44 60.90 57.50 -40.03
CA GLU A 44 61.85 58.52 -39.57
C GLU A 44 61.35 59.95 -39.86
N ARG A 45 60.80 60.17 -41.06
CA ARG A 45 60.29 61.47 -41.48
C ARG A 45 58.96 61.84 -40.82
N LEU A 46 58.03 60.89 -40.69
CA LEU A 46 56.75 61.11 -40.00
C LEU A 46 56.97 61.46 -38.52
N LEU A 47 57.85 60.74 -37.82
CA LEU A 47 58.23 61.07 -36.44
C LEU A 47 58.71 62.52 -36.32
N LYS A 48 59.58 62.96 -37.24
CA LYS A 48 60.09 64.35 -37.32
C LYS A 48 59.04 65.38 -37.74
N GLN A 49 57.82 65.00 -38.13
CA GLN A 49 56.72 65.91 -38.46
C GLN A 49 55.58 65.92 -37.44
N THR A 50 55.57 65.02 -36.44
CA THR A 50 54.51 64.91 -35.42
C THR A 50 54.17 66.23 -34.72
N GLY A 51 55.15 67.08 -34.42
CA GLY A 51 54.93 68.40 -33.81
C GLY A 51 54.48 69.53 -34.76
N LYS A 52 54.41 69.29 -36.08
CA LYS A 52 54.01 70.30 -37.09
C LYS A 52 52.76 69.92 -37.88
N HIS A 53 52.63 68.63 -38.17
CA HIS A 53 51.53 68.05 -38.96
C HIS A 53 51.00 66.78 -38.24
N PRO A 54 50.47 66.91 -37.00
CA PRO A 54 50.23 65.78 -36.12
C PRO A 54 49.27 64.74 -36.72
N ALA A 55 48.15 65.17 -37.31
CA ALA A 55 47.15 64.27 -37.88
C ALA A 55 47.75 63.35 -38.96
N ALA A 56 48.39 63.92 -39.98
CA ALA A 56 49.04 63.15 -41.05
C ALA A 56 50.26 62.34 -40.56
N SER A 57 51.01 62.85 -39.59
CA SER A 57 52.17 62.14 -39.04
C SER A 57 51.74 60.89 -38.27
N TRP A 58 50.74 60.99 -37.40
CA TRP A 58 50.20 59.86 -36.67
C TRP A 58 49.42 58.90 -37.56
N TYR A 59 48.69 59.40 -38.56
CA TYR A 59 48.03 58.56 -39.57
C TYR A 59 49.06 57.69 -40.31
N GLY A 60 50.12 58.31 -40.86
CA GLY A 60 51.17 57.59 -41.56
C GLY A 60 51.88 56.57 -40.66
N LEU A 61 52.15 56.91 -39.40
CA LEU A 61 52.74 55.98 -38.43
C LEU A 61 51.82 54.81 -38.10
N SER A 62 50.50 55.02 -38.04
CA SER A 62 49.52 53.92 -37.94
C SER A 62 49.54 53.03 -39.18
N VAL A 63 49.58 53.60 -40.39
CA VAL A 63 49.62 52.83 -41.64
C VAL A 63 50.88 51.95 -41.71
N ILE A 64 52.03 52.44 -41.23
CA ILE A 64 53.27 51.66 -41.11
C ILE A 64 53.10 50.52 -40.08
N SER A 65 52.74 50.85 -38.84
CA SER A 65 52.59 49.86 -37.76
C SER A 65 51.45 48.87 -37.98
N GLY A 66 50.52 49.15 -38.89
CA GLY A 66 49.39 48.31 -39.27
C GLY A 66 49.54 47.60 -40.61
N ARG A 67 50.75 47.38 -41.13
CA ARG A 67 51.02 46.44 -42.23
C ARG A 67 52.03 45.40 -41.75
N ALA A 68 51.74 44.11 -41.96
CA ALA A 68 52.55 42.99 -41.48
C ALA A 68 53.80 42.70 -42.34
N ASP A 69 54.05 43.51 -43.36
CA ASP A 69 55.13 43.38 -44.34
C ASP A 69 56.45 44.07 -43.91
N ASN A 70 56.51 44.61 -42.68
CA ASN A 70 57.63 45.43 -42.23
C ASN A 70 57.94 45.29 -40.73
N PRO A 71 59.20 45.53 -40.29
CA PRO A 71 59.64 45.27 -38.93
C PRO A 71 59.15 46.29 -37.88
N PHE A 72 58.22 47.18 -38.25
CA PHE A 72 57.53 48.07 -37.31
C PHE A 72 56.06 47.68 -37.08
N TYR A 73 55.62 46.53 -37.61
CA TYR A 73 54.29 45.97 -37.38
C TYR A 73 54.05 45.74 -35.89
N HIS A 74 53.04 46.42 -35.34
CA HIS A 74 52.62 46.30 -33.95
C HIS A 74 51.22 46.94 -33.81
N LEU A 75 50.17 46.13 -33.76
CA LEU A 75 48.79 46.61 -33.85
C LEU A 75 48.40 47.56 -32.72
N ASP A 76 48.84 47.32 -31.49
CA ASP A 76 48.56 48.21 -30.35
C ASP A 76 49.16 49.61 -30.59
N SER A 77 50.32 49.68 -31.25
CA SER A 77 50.93 50.94 -31.66
C SER A 77 50.22 51.55 -32.88
N ALA A 78 49.76 50.74 -33.83
CA ALA A 78 48.94 51.21 -34.94
C ALA A 78 47.63 51.84 -34.43
N PHE A 79 47.02 51.28 -33.39
CA PHE A 79 45.83 51.81 -32.75
C PHE A 79 46.13 53.08 -31.93
N ALA A 80 47.17 53.06 -31.09
CA ALA A 80 47.60 54.25 -30.35
C ALA A 80 47.96 55.42 -31.28
N PHE A 81 48.52 55.15 -32.47
CA PHE A 81 48.76 56.15 -33.49
C PHE A 81 47.47 56.60 -34.20
N ILE A 82 46.54 55.72 -34.57
CA ILE A 82 45.31 56.18 -35.26
C ILE A 82 44.40 57.01 -34.35
N ARG A 83 44.29 56.66 -33.06
CA ARG A 83 43.56 57.47 -32.07
C ARG A 83 44.20 58.86 -31.87
N ARG A 84 45.54 58.95 -31.91
CA ARG A 84 46.25 60.24 -31.92
C ARG A 84 46.03 61.02 -33.22
N ALA A 85 45.92 60.35 -34.36
CA ALA A 85 45.63 60.97 -35.65
C ALA A 85 44.20 61.55 -35.70
N GLU A 86 43.22 60.78 -35.23
CA GLU A 86 41.81 61.15 -35.09
C GLU A 86 41.63 62.40 -34.21
N VAL A 87 42.16 62.38 -32.98
CA VAL A 87 42.10 63.53 -32.06
C VAL A 87 42.81 64.75 -32.66
N ALA A 88 44.00 64.56 -33.25
CA ALA A 88 44.73 65.65 -33.89
C ALA A 88 44.02 66.21 -35.13
N TYR A 89 43.31 65.38 -35.91
CA TYR A 89 42.52 65.81 -37.06
C TYR A 89 41.27 66.56 -36.61
N GLY A 90 40.58 66.08 -35.57
CA GLY A 90 39.46 66.75 -34.92
C GLY A 90 39.82 68.15 -34.42
N ALA A 91 41.01 68.32 -33.84
CA ALA A 91 41.54 69.62 -33.40
C ALA A 91 42.19 70.48 -34.51
N ALA A 92 42.45 69.94 -35.70
CA ALA A 92 43.17 70.65 -36.77
C ALA A 92 42.33 71.77 -37.41
N PRO A 93 42.88 73.00 -37.57
CA PRO A 93 42.24 74.07 -38.35
C PRO A 93 42.01 73.66 -39.82
N LEU A 94 41.01 74.25 -40.47
CA LEU A 94 40.64 73.96 -41.87
C LEU A 94 41.85 74.00 -42.82
N LYS A 95 42.69 75.03 -42.71
CA LYS A 95 43.92 75.23 -43.51
C LYS A 95 44.98 74.13 -43.34
N GLU A 96 44.96 73.38 -42.24
CA GLU A 96 45.80 72.20 -42.06
C GLU A 96 45.14 70.95 -42.67
N ARG A 97 43.83 70.78 -42.55
CA ARG A 97 43.07 69.71 -43.22
C ARG A 97 43.21 69.79 -44.75
N GLU A 98 43.03 70.98 -45.32
CA GLU A 98 43.27 71.28 -46.74
C GLU A 98 44.70 70.95 -47.21
N ARG A 99 45.70 71.09 -46.32
CA ARG A 99 47.11 70.78 -46.62
C ARG A 99 47.39 69.28 -46.68
N ILE A 100 46.68 68.48 -45.88
CA ILE A 100 46.94 67.04 -45.72
C ILE A 100 45.98 66.14 -46.51
N ALA A 101 44.80 66.63 -46.90
CA ALA A 101 43.89 65.89 -47.79
C ALA A 101 44.55 65.42 -49.11
N PRO A 102 45.42 66.22 -49.79
CA PRO A 102 46.19 65.75 -50.95
C PRO A 102 47.27 64.69 -50.68
N LEU A 103 47.34 64.15 -49.45
CA LEU A 103 48.17 63.01 -49.05
C LEU A 103 47.31 61.76 -48.76
N GLY A 104 46.00 61.80 -49.02
CA GLY A 104 45.06 60.77 -48.59
C GLY A 104 44.80 60.77 -47.08
N VAL A 105 44.88 61.95 -46.43
CA VAL A 105 44.59 62.09 -44.99
C VAL A 105 43.40 63.01 -44.76
N ASP A 106 42.26 62.38 -44.53
CA ASP A 106 41.01 63.01 -44.11
C ASP A 106 40.31 62.14 -43.04
N ALA A 107 39.09 62.49 -42.65
CA ALA A 107 38.32 61.76 -41.63
C ALA A 107 37.94 60.33 -42.06
N GLU A 108 37.65 60.10 -43.35
CA GLU A 108 37.27 58.80 -43.87
C GLU A 108 38.49 57.88 -44.01
N ALA A 109 39.63 58.43 -44.45
CA ALA A 109 40.90 57.72 -44.46
C ALA A 109 41.32 57.30 -43.05
N ILE A 110 41.22 58.19 -42.05
CA ILE A 110 41.50 57.88 -40.64
C ILE A 110 40.57 56.79 -40.12
N ALA A 111 39.25 56.92 -40.30
CA ALA A 111 38.28 55.93 -39.87
C ALA A 111 38.47 54.57 -40.57
N THR A 112 38.86 54.57 -41.84
CA THR A 112 39.15 53.34 -42.62
C THR A 112 40.41 52.66 -42.12
N GLN A 113 41.47 53.42 -41.81
CA GLN A 113 42.68 52.87 -41.19
C GLN A 113 42.39 52.35 -39.76
N GLN A 114 41.50 52.99 -39.01
CA GLN A 114 41.07 52.53 -37.70
C GLN A 114 40.30 51.21 -37.77
N ARG A 115 39.33 51.08 -38.70
CA ARG A 115 38.67 49.80 -39.02
C ARG A 115 39.68 48.72 -39.39
N ARG A 116 40.60 49.00 -40.32
CA ARG A 116 41.66 48.05 -40.74
C ARG A 116 42.54 47.56 -39.59
N VAL A 117 42.76 48.39 -38.56
CA VAL A 117 43.48 48.00 -37.34
C VAL A 117 42.60 47.16 -36.41
N PHE A 118 41.32 47.49 -36.24
CA PHE A 118 40.35 46.65 -35.52
C PHE A 118 40.22 45.27 -36.17
N ASP A 119 40.03 45.20 -37.49
CA ASP A 119 39.86 43.94 -38.22
C ASP A 119 41.09 43.03 -38.10
N LYS A 120 42.31 43.59 -38.19
CA LYS A 120 43.55 42.82 -38.00
C LYS A 120 43.78 42.39 -36.55
N ALA A 121 43.41 43.22 -35.58
CA ALA A 121 43.48 42.82 -34.17
C ALA A 121 42.41 41.77 -33.84
N TRP A 122 41.27 41.78 -34.53
CA TRP A 122 40.23 40.76 -34.43
C TRP A 122 40.68 39.42 -35.04
N GLU A 123 41.34 39.44 -36.20
CA GLU A 123 41.99 38.25 -36.79
C GLU A 123 43.01 37.62 -35.81
N GLU A 124 43.93 38.42 -35.23
CA GLU A 124 44.91 37.91 -34.26
C GLU A 124 44.25 37.39 -32.98
N THR A 125 43.15 37.99 -32.53
CA THR A 125 42.45 37.59 -31.30
C THR A 125 41.63 36.32 -31.50
N THR A 126 40.92 36.21 -32.61
CA THR A 126 40.15 35.01 -32.99
C THR A 126 41.05 33.81 -33.31
N ALA A 127 42.25 34.05 -33.87
CA ALA A 127 43.26 33.00 -34.05
C ALA A 127 43.86 32.47 -32.73
N GLN A 128 43.87 33.29 -31.66
CA GLN A 128 44.30 32.85 -30.32
C GLN A 128 43.18 32.14 -29.55
N HIS A 129 41.94 32.60 -29.69
CA HIS A 129 40.73 32.00 -29.09
C HIS A 129 40.84 31.68 -27.58
N THR A 130 41.42 32.59 -26.79
CA THR A 130 41.50 32.47 -25.32
C THR A 130 40.85 33.65 -24.62
N ILE A 131 40.32 33.42 -23.40
CA ILE A 131 39.72 34.46 -22.54
C ILE A 131 40.66 35.66 -22.42
N ALA A 132 41.95 35.42 -22.11
CA ALA A 132 42.97 36.46 -21.98
C ALA A 132 43.22 37.26 -23.28
N ALA A 133 43.14 36.62 -24.45
CA ALA A 133 43.25 37.34 -25.73
C ALA A 133 42.06 38.28 -25.96
N TYR A 134 40.83 37.80 -25.73
CA TYR A 134 39.63 38.64 -25.84
C TYR A 134 39.58 39.75 -24.77
N GLU A 135 40.04 39.50 -23.55
CA GLU A 135 40.16 40.53 -22.50
C GLU A 135 41.18 41.61 -22.88
N ARG A 136 42.36 41.22 -23.39
CA ARG A 136 43.35 42.16 -23.94
C ARG A 136 42.76 42.97 -25.09
N TYR A 137 42.00 42.33 -25.99
CA TYR A 137 41.35 42.99 -27.11
C TYR A 137 40.34 44.05 -26.64
N LEU A 138 39.42 43.67 -25.75
CA LEU A 138 38.39 44.55 -25.17
C LEU A 138 39.00 45.73 -24.40
N ALA A 139 40.09 45.52 -23.67
CA ALA A 139 40.79 46.58 -22.94
C ALA A 139 41.56 47.56 -23.85
N THR A 140 42.05 47.08 -25.00
CA THR A 140 42.95 47.85 -25.87
C THR A 140 42.19 48.56 -27.00
N TYR A 141 41.29 47.85 -27.70
CA TYR A 141 40.68 48.29 -28.96
C TYR A 141 39.30 48.95 -28.75
N LEU A 142 39.26 49.91 -27.81
CA LEU A 142 38.04 50.63 -27.43
C LEU A 142 37.36 51.30 -28.64
N GLY A 143 36.09 50.98 -28.86
CA GLY A 143 35.29 51.47 -29.99
C GLY A 143 35.33 50.57 -31.24
N SER A 144 35.87 49.36 -31.15
CA SER A 144 35.83 48.36 -32.21
C SER A 144 34.40 47.95 -32.59
N THR A 145 34.15 47.71 -33.88
CA THR A 145 32.91 47.08 -34.36
C THR A 145 32.68 45.68 -33.78
N HIS A 146 33.76 44.94 -33.53
CA HIS A 146 33.73 43.57 -33.00
C HIS A 146 33.63 43.49 -31.46
N THR A 147 33.33 44.62 -30.77
CA THR A 147 33.35 44.68 -29.29
C THR A 147 32.37 43.70 -28.62
N GLU A 148 31.12 43.63 -29.10
CA GLU A 148 30.12 42.75 -28.49
C GLU A 148 30.27 41.28 -28.89
N GLU A 149 30.90 41.00 -30.03
CA GLU A 149 31.30 39.64 -30.43
C GLU A 149 32.48 39.15 -29.58
N ALA A 150 33.50 39.99 -29.38
CA ALA A 150 34.62 39.72 -28.47
C ALA A 150 34.16 39.46 -27.04
N ARG A 151 33.17 40.23 -26.55
CA ARG A 151 32.51 39.99 -25.26
C ARG A 151 31.82 38.62 -25.24
N ALA A 152 30.95 38.34 -26.21
CA ALA A 152 30.19 37.10 -26.25
C ALA A 152 31.08 35.85 -26.30
N VAL A 153 32.14 35.85 -27.12
CA VAL A 153 33.05 34.70 -27.21
C VAL A 153 33.91 34.54 -25.95
N ARG A 154 34.39 35.63 -25.35
CA ARG A 154 35.08 35.59 -24.04
C ARG A 154 34.19 34.97 -22.96
N ASP A 155 32.98 35.49 -22.84
CA ASP A 155 32.03 35.09 -21.78
C ASP A 155 31.62 33.63 -21.97
N HIS A 156 31.41 33.19 -23.21
CA HIS A 156 31.16 31.79 -23.54
C HIS A 156 32.35 30.87 -23.18
N LEU A 157 33.59 31.27 -23.49
CA LEU A 157 34.79 30.50 -23.11
C LEU A 157 34.97 30.40 -21.59
N ALA A 158 34.68 31.47 -20.85
CA ALA A 158 34.70 31.46 -19.39
C ALA A 158 33.61 30.53 -18.81
N PHE A 159 32.41 30.53 -19.39
CA PHE A 159 31.37 29.58 -19.00
C PHE A 159 31.76 28.13 -19.30
N MET A 160 32.36 27.86 -20.46
CA MET A 160 32.85 26.54 -20.84
C MET A 160 33.89 26.02 -19.84
N GLN A 161 34.84 26.87 -19.42
CA GLN A 161 35.82 26.52 -18.38
C GLN A 161 35.16 26.28 -17.01
N ALA A 162 34.15 27.07 -16.63
CA ALA A 162 33.40 26.84 -15.40
C ALA A 162 32.61 25.52 -15.45
N ARG A 163 32.07 25.16 -16.62
CA ARG A 163 31.31 23.92 -16.87
C ARG A 163 32.20 22.67 -16.98
N GLU A 164 33.45 22.81 -17.42
CA GLU A 164 34.45 21.73 -17.37
C GLU A 164 34.88 21.44 -15.93
N ASN A 165 35.14 22.48 -15.13
CA ASN A 165 35.42 22.34 -13.70
C ASN A 165 34.21 21.80 -12.90
N ASN A 166 33.00 22.19 -13.30
CA ASN A 166 31.73 21.72 -12.75
C ASN A 166 31.58 21.84 -11.21
N THR A 167 32.18 22.85 -10.58
CA THR A 167 32.05 23.08 -9.12
C THR A 167 31.26 24.34 -8.78
N ALA A 168 30.67 24.38 -7.59
CA ALA A 168 29.99 25.57 -7.08
C ALA A 168 30.93 26.79 -7.01
N ALA A 169 32.23 26.58 -6.73
CA ALA A 169 33.22 27.64 -6.77
C ALA A 169 33.42 28.20 -8.19
N ALA A 170 33.53 27.33 -9.21
CA ALA A 170 33.74 27.75 -10.60
C ALA A 170 32.53 28.50 -11.18
N TYR A 171 31.30 28.08 -10.88
CA TYR A 171 30.11 28.79 -11.34
C TYR A 171 29.89 30.13 -10.64
N ARG A 172 30.28 30.29 -9.35
CA ARG A 172 30.30 31.60 -8.67
C ARG A 172 31.28 32.56 -9.34
N ASP A 173 32.53 32.13 -9.51
CA ASP A 173 33.59 32.96 -10.14
C ASP A 173 33.21 33.42 -11.56
N PHE A 174 32.54 32.56 -12.33
CA PHE A 174 31.96 32.96 -13.62
C PHE A 174 30.86 34.02 -13.48
N LEU A 175 29.89 33.81 -12.57
CA LEU A 175 28.76 34.73 -12.37
C LEU A 175 29.20 36.11 -11.84
N ASP A 176 30.22 36.14 -10.98
CA ASP A 176 30.77 37.37 -10.41
C ASP A 176 31.57 38.19 -11.43
N ARG A 177 32.33 37.53 -12.32
CA ARG A 177 33.14 38.19 -13.36
C ARG A 177 32.35 38.57 -14.61
N TYR A 178 31.36 37.76 -14.99
CA TYR A 178 30.61 37.89 -16.25
C TYR A 178 29.09 37.99 -16.03
N PRO A 179 28.59 38.88 -15.15
CA PRO A 179 27.17 38.95 -14.76
C PRO A 179 26.21 39.41 -15.87
N GLY A 180 26.73 39.80 -17.03
CA GLY A 180 25.97 40.15 -18.24
C GLY A 180 26.03 39.11 -19.37
N ALA A 181 26.66 37.94 -19.13
CA ALA A 181 26.75 36.87 -20.12
C ALA A 181 25.38 36.23 -20.41
N ARG A 182 25.22 35.61 -21.58
CA ARG A 182 23.95 34.95 -21.97
C ARG A 182 23.73 33.66 -21.16
N GLU A 183 24.84 33.06 -20.75
CA GLU A 183 24.97 31.81 -20.00
C GLU A 183 24.65 31.97 -18.49
N VAL A 184 24.42 33.20 -18.00
CA VAL A 184 24.11 33.49 -16.57
C VAL A 184 22.95 32.66 -16.03
N TYR A 185 21.95 32.32 -16.86
CA TYR A 185 20.85 31.45 -16.45
C TYR A 185 21.32 29.99 -16.25
N GLU A 186 21.98 29.37 -17.23
CA GLU A 186 22.51 28.00 -17.12
C GLU A 186 23.52 27.91 -15.96
N ALA A 187 24.40 28.90 -15.81
CA ALA A 187 25.36 28.97 -14.71
C ALA A 187 24.71 29.05 -13.32
N ARG A 188 23.56 29.73 -13.18
CA ARG A 188 22.81 29.76 -11.90
C ARG A 188 22.16 28.41 -11.59
N THR A 189 21.56 27.74 -12.58
CA THR A 189 21.02 26.38 -12.40
C THR A 189 22.13 25.40 -12.02
N ARG A 190 23.25 25.40 -12.76
CA ARG A 190 24.39 24.52 -12.47
C ARG A 190 25.08 24.83 -11.14
N LEU A 191 25.07 26.08 -10.69
CA LEU A 191 25.50 26.43 -9.35
C LEU A 191 24.61 25.78 -8.28
N GLN A 192 23.28 25.77 -8.45
CA GLN A 192 22.36 25.12 -7.52
C GLN A 192 22.57 23.60 -7.49
N GLU A 193 22.68 22.96 -8.66
CA GLU A 193 23.02 21.54 -8.81
C GLU A 193 24.34 21.20 -8.11
N ALA A 194 25.40 21.98 -8.37
CA ALA A 194 26.73 21.75 -7.81
C ALA A 194 26.78 21.95 -6.29
N VAL A 195 26.12 22.99 -5.76
CA VAL A 195 26.02 23.23 -4.31
C VAL A 195 25.32 22.08 -3.61
N PHE A 196 24.19 21.58 -4.14
CA PHE A 196 23.48 20.44 -3.56
C PHE A 196 24.36 19.18 -3.55
N ARG A 197 24.93 18.83 -4.71
CA ARG A 197 25.80 17.66 -4.90
C ARG A 197 27.06 17.71 -4.03
N GLU A 198 27.66 18.89 -3.84
CA GLU A 198 28.85 19.07 -2.99
C GLU A 198 28.50 19.01 -1.50
N ALA A 199 27.40 19.65 -1.08
CA ALA A 199 26.97 19.67 0.33
C ALA A 199 26.44 18.33 0.85
N THR A 200 25.99 17.44 -0.06
CA THR A 200 25.38 16.14 0.24
C THR A 200 26.21 14.95 -0.25
N ALA A 201 27.48 15.18 -0.60
CA ALA A 201 28.40 14.14 -1.10
C ALA A 201 28.62 12.97 -0.13
N ASP A 202 28.40 13.18 1.18
CA ASP A 202 28.44 12.15 2.22
C ASP A 202 27.32 11.09 2.05
N GLY A 203 26.21 11.46 1.40
CA GLY A 203 25.04 10.61 1.19
C GLY A 203 24.20 10.30 2.43
N ASP A 204 24.57 10.84 3.60
CA ASP A 204 23.89 10.57 4.87
C ASP A 204 22.81 11.60 5.23
N ILE A 205 21.94 11.23 6.19
CA ILE A 205 20.85 12.09 6.69
C ILE A 205 21.37 13.43 7.24
N ALA A 206 22.53 13.46 7.89
CA ALA A 206 23.07 14.67 8.50
C ALA A 206 23.53 15.68 7.42
N SER A 207 24.01 15.21 6.28
CA SER A 207 24.37 16.03 5.12
C SER A 207 23.14 16.69 4.47
N PHE A 208 22.03 15.96 4.35
CA PHE A 208 20.75 16.51 3.88
C PHE A 208 20.13 17.48 4.90
N GLU A 209 20.12 17.14 6.20
CA GLU A 209 19.66 18.05 7.27
C GLU A 209 20.48 19.34 7.34
N ARG A 210 21.79 19.26 7.08
CA ARG A 210 22.70 20.41 6.96
C ARG A 210 22.34 21.26 5.74
N PHE A 211 22.19 20.63 4.57
CA PHE A 211 21.83 21.32 3.33
C PHE A 211 20.50 22.09 3.44
N ILE A 212 19.44 21.46 3.96
CA ILE A 212 18.12 22.11 4.11
C ILE A 212 18.22 23.34 5.04
N ARG A 213 19.02 23.25 6.11
CA ARG A 213 19.23 24.32 7.08
C ARG A 213 20.03 25.49 6.52
N GLU A 214 21.02 25.22 5.69
CA GLU A 214 21.93 26.22 5.11
C GLU A 214 21.41 26.82 3.81
N HIS A 215 20.54 26.11 3.08
CA HIS A 215 20.00 26.50 1.78
C HIS A 215 18.46 26.31 1.66
N PRO A 216 17.63 26.86 2.58
CA PRO A 216 16.19 26.61 2.64
C PRO A 216 15.37 27.14 1.44
N GLU A 217 15.94 28.06 0.64
CA GLU A 217 15.32 28.56 -0.60
C GLU A 217 15.77 27.79 -1.87
N SER A 218 16.60 26.76 -1.72
CA SER A 218 17.12 26.00 -2.86
C SER A 218 16.05 25.10 -3.49
N PRO A 219 15.95 25.00 -4.84
CA PRO A 219 15.03 24.05 -5.48
C PRO A 219 15.27 22.60 -5.06
N HIS A 220 16.51 22.26 -4.69
CA HIS A 220 16.92 20.92 -4.25
C HIS A 220 16.58 20.59 -2.78
N VAL A 221 15.91 21.48 -2.03
CA VAL A 221 15.39 21.13 -0.69
C VAL A 221 14.49 19.91 -0.75
N ARG A 222 13.68 19.78 -1.82
CA ARG A 222 12.82 18.62 -2.07
C ARG A 222 13.62 17.34 -2.34
N ASP A 223 14.73 17.43 -3.06
CA ASP A 223 15.60 16.29 -3.33
C ASP A 223 16.27 15.78 -2.04
N ALA A 224 16.63 16.71 -1.14
CA ALA A 224 17.14 16.41 0.20
C ALA A 224 16.06 15.79 1.11
N GLU A 225 14.85 16.33 1.13
CA GLU A 225 13.70 15.77 1.87
C GLU A 225 13.35 14.34 1.44
N ASP A 226 13.37 14.09 0.13
CA ASP A 226 13.16 12.77 -0.46
C ASP A 226 14.28 11.78 -0.13
N ALA A 227 15.53 12.25 -0.06
CA ALA A 227 16.67 11.43 0.35
C ALA A 227 16.58 11.06 1.84
N ILE A 228 16.20 12.00 2.71
CA ILE A 228 15.95 11.75 4.14
C ILE A 228 14.82 10.73 4.32
N TYR A 229 13.70 10.84 3.57
CA TYR A 229 12.61 9.87 3.63
C TYR A 229 13.09 8.45 3.29
N ARG A 230 13.79 8.28 2.14
CA ARG A 230 14.35 6.98 1.74
C ARG A 230 15.33 6.41 2.76
N ALA A 231 16.26 7.24 3.26
CA ALA A 231 17.27 6.82 4.25
C ALA A 231 16.68 6.52 5.63
N SER A 232 15.52 7.10 5.97
CA SER A 232 14.81 6.86 7.25
C SER A 232 13.89 5.64 7.21
N THR A 233 13.60 5.09 6.03
CA THR A 233 12.59 4.03 5.82
C THR A 233 13.09 2.82 5.00
N PRO A 234 14.33 2.33 5.21
CA PRO A 234 14.95 1.33 4.33
C PRO A 234 14.23 -0.01 4.29
N HIS A 235 13.56 -0.43 5.37
CA HIS A 235 12.77 -1.67 5.40
C HIS A 235 11.27 -1.44 5.19
N ARG A 236 10.85 -0.19 4.90
CA ARG A 236 9.46 0.24 4.68
C ARG A 236 8.48 -0.27 5.76
N THR A 237 8.89 -0.30 7.02
CA THR A 237 8.02 -0.73 8.13
C THR A 237 7.20 0.42 8.70
N ALA A 238 6.02 0.12 9.24
CA ALA A 238 5.16 1.08 9.95
C ALA A 238 5.90 1.86 11.06
N VAL A 239 6.83 1.20 11.78
CA VAL A 239 7.64 1.79 12.85
C VAL A 239 8.66 2.80 12.30
N GLU A 240 9.26 2.53 11.15
CA GLU A 240 10.16 3.47 10.47
C GLU A 240 9.40 4.68 9.94
N PHE A 241 8.26 4.48 9.27
CA PHE A 241 7.43 5.57 8.77
C PHE A 241 6.94 6.47 9.91
N HIS A 242 6.46 5.91 11.02
CA HIS A 242 6.00 6.70 12.15
C HIS A 242 7.13 7.49 12.81
N ARG A 243 8.33 6.88 12.96
CA ARG A 243 9.54 7.57 13.44
C ARG A 243 9.97 8.71 12.50
N PHE A 244 9.87 8.50 11.18
CA PHE A 244 10.14 9.54 10.18
C PHE A 244 9.16 10.71 10.34
N ILE A 245 7.85 10.45 10.48
CA ILE A 245 6.82 11.49 10.68
C ILE A 245 7.08 12.28 11.97
N GLN A 246 7.39 11.60 13.08
CA GLN A 246 7.72 12.25 14.36
C GLN A 246 8.97 13.15 14.27
N ARG A 247 9.99 12.75 13.49
CA ARG A 247 11.24 13.52 13.35
C ARG A 247 11.16 14.65 12.31
N TYR A 248 10.35 14.49 11.26
CA TYR A 248 10.29 15.40 10.12
C TYR A 248 8.84 15.82 9.77
N PRO A 249 8.03 16.34 10.71
CA PRO A 249 6.59 16.55 10.53
C PRO A 249 6.21 17.56 9.43
N THR A 250 7.17 18.33 8.90
CA THR A 250 6.97 19.29 7.79
C THR A 250 7.49 18.80 6.43
N ASN A 251 8.15 17.63 6.36
CA ASN A 251 8.72 17.10 5.12
C ASN A 251 7.63 16.69 4.14
N GLN A 252 7.79 16.99 2.85
CA GLN A 252 6.78 16.71 1.82
C GLN A 252 6.32 15.25 1.71
N ARG A 253 7.08 14.28 2.26
CA ARG A 253 6.77 12.85 2.29
C ARG A 253 6.01 12.36 3.51
N VAL A 254 5.66 13.24 4.46
CA VAL A 254 4.77 12.88 5.60
C VAL A 254 3.42 12.29 5.15
N PRO A 255 2.73 12.82 4.12
CA PRO A 255 1.55 12.19 3.53
C PRO A 255 1.79 10.75 3.04
N ASP A 256 2.89 10.52 2.33
CA ASP A 256 3.23 9.22 1.74
C ASP A 256 3.62 8.20 2.82
N ALA A 257 4.31 8.67 3.87
CA ALA A 257 4.62 7.89 5.06
C ALA A 257 3.34 7.48 5.82
N TRP A 258 2.40 8.41 6.02
CA TRP A 258 1.12 8.11 6.68
C TRP A 258 0.31 7.06 5.91
N ARG A 259 0.16 7.20 4.59
CA ARG A 259 -0.53 6.19 3.77
C ARG A 259 0.22 4.86 3.75
N SER A 260 1.56 4.87 3.72
CA SER A 260 2.34 3.63 3.82
C SER A 260 2.11 2.89 5.15
N ILE A 261 1.85 3.58 6.27
CA ILE A 261 1.45 2.92 7.55
C ILE A 261 0.05 2.33 7.42
N TYR A 262 -0.90 3.08 6.83
CA TYR A 262 -2.28 2.65 6.65
C TYR A 262 -2.38 1.39 5.76
N GLU A 263 -1.74 1.42 4.58
CA GLU A 263 -1.67 0.30 3.62
C GLU A 263 -1.10 -0.98 4.26
N LEU A 264 -0.10 -0.85 5.15
CA LEU A 264 0.49 -1.97 5.89
C LEU A 264 -0.38 -2.51 7.04
N TYR A 265 -1.35 -1.71 7.50
CA TYR A 265 -2.32 -2.14 8.51
C TYR A 265 -3.56 -2.76 7.86
N THR A 266 -4.15 -2.11 6.86
CA THR A 266 -5.54 -2.36 6.43
C THR A 266 -5.68 -2.99 5.04
N LYS A 267 -4.72 -3.79 4.57
CA LYS A 267 -4.85 -4.53 3.29
C LYS A 267 -6.08 -5.47 3.31
N ASP A 268 -6.45 -5.96 4.49
CA ASP A 268 -7.67 -6.74 4.76
C ASP A 268 -8.99 -5.95 4.56
N LEU A 269 -8.92 -4.61 4.56
CA LEU A 269 -10.05 -3.66 4.56
C LEU A 269 -11.17 -4.00 5.56
N SER A 270 -10.82 -4.46 6.76
CA SER A 270 -11.80 -4.84 7.79
C SER A 270 -12.14 -3.70 8.76
N VAL A 271 -13.38 -3.72 9.28
CA VAL A 271 -13.85 -2.72 10.27
C VAL A 271 -13.01 -2.78 11.55
N GLY A 272 -12.62 -3.98 11.99
CA GLY A 272 -11.78 -4.18 13.16
C GLY A 272 -10.37 -3.60 12.98
N THR A 273 -9.73 -3.86 11.84
CA THR A 273 -8.36 -3.40 11.58
C THR A 273 -8.31 -1.88 11.34
N ILE A 274 -9.30 -1.29 10.66
CA ILE A 274 -9.45 0.18 10.54
C ILE A 274 -9.65 0.83 11.92
N THR A 275 -10.46 0.21 12.78
CA THR A 275 -10.72 0.72 14.15
C THR A 275 -9.46 0.62 15.02
N ARG A 276 -8.69 -0.45 14.90
CA ARG A 276 -7.40 -0.62 15.59
C ARG A 276 -6.35 0.37 15.09
N PHE A 277 -6.26 0.58 13.77
CA PHE A 277 -5.36 1.58 13.20
C PHE A 277 -5.57 2.98 13.82
N LEU A 278 -6.81 3.41 14.06
CA LEU A 278 -7.11 4.68 14.73
C LEU A 278 -6.73 4.70 16.23
N GLN A 279 -6.64 3.54 16.89
CA GLN A 279 -6.17 3.45 18.28
C GLN A 279 -4.64 3.53 18.36
N ASP A 280 -3.96 2.87 17.43
CA ASP A 280 -2.49 2.84 17.34
C ASP A 280 -1.92 4.14 16.72
N TYR A 281 -2.69 4.83 15.85
CA TYR A 281 -2.30 6.06 15.13
C TYR A 281 -3.40 7.14 15.12
N PRO A 282 -3.73 7.76 16.27
CA PRO A 282 -4.83 8.73 16.38
C PRO A 282 -4.60 10.05 15.62
N ASP A 283 -3.35 10.38 15.27
CA ASP A 283 -2.97 11.61 14.54
C ASP A 283 -3.08 11.47 13.01
N TYR A 284 -3.68 10.41 12.48
CA TYR A 284 -3.78 10.16 11.03
C TYR A 284 -4.62 11.24 10.33
N PRO A 285 -4.07 11.98 9.34
CA PRO A 285 -4.73 13.18 8.81
C PRO A 285 -5.81 12.90 7.76
N PHE A 286 -5.84 11.72 7.13
CA PHE A 286 -6.72 11.45 5.98
C PHE A 286 -8.07 10.83 6.40
N ILE A 287 -8.77 11.52 7.30
CA ILE A 287 -10.06 11.05 7.86
C ILE A 287 -11.12 10.83 6.78
N ASP A 288 -11.20 11.67 5.75
CA ASP A 288 -12.17 11.51 4.65
C ASP A 288 -11.92 10.25 3.79
N GLU A 289 -10.65 9.85 3.64
CA GLU A 289 -10.28 8.58 2.96
C GLU A 289 -10.75 7.40 3.82
N LEU A 290 -10.35 7.39 5.10
CA LEU A 290 -10.71 6.35 6.07
C LEU A 290 -12.24 6.23 6.30
N VAL A 291 -12.99 7.34 6.23
CA VAL A 291 -14.46 7.33 6.31
C VAL A 291 -15.10 6.65 5.09
N ASN A 292 -14.45 6.64 3.93
CA ASN A 292 -14.94 5.89 2.77
C ASN A 292 -14.54 4.42 2.84
N ASP A 293 -13.32 4.12 3.29
CA ASP A 293 -12.86 2.75 3.51
C ASP A 293 -13.67 2.04 4.61
N TYR A 294 -14.05 2.74 5.68
CA TYR A 294 -14.96 2.22 6.71
C TYR A 294 -16.34 1.87 6.14
N LYS A 295 -16.88 2.65 5.20
CA LYS A 295 -18.16 2.32 4.53
C LYS A 295 -18.02 1.06 3.66
N THR A 296 -16.90 0.92 2.94
CA THR A 296 -16.59 -0.28 2.14
C THR A 296 -16.46 -1.51 3.03
N ALA A 297 -15.69 -1.41 4.12
CA ALA A 297 -15.54 -2.43 5.14
C ALA A 297 -16.88 -2.84 5.79
N SER A 298 -17.76 -1.87 6.02
CA SER A 298 -19.11 -2.06 6.59
C SER A 298 -20.17 -2.51 5.58
N THR A 299 -19.85 -2.59 4.29
CA THR A 299 -20.82 -3.00 3.26
C THR A 299 -21.05 -4.52 3.33
N ILE A 300 -22.32 -4.94 3.36
CA ILE A 300 -22.70 -6.35 3.17
C ILE A 300 -22.62 -6.65 1.67
N LEU A 301 -21.77 -7.63 1.33
CA LEU A 301 -21.56 -8.11 -0.04
C LEU A 301 -22.13 -9.52 -0.17
N LEU A 302 -22.99 -9.71 -1.17
CA LEU A 302 -23.63 -10.98 -1.51
C LEU A 302 -22.91 -11.56 -2.73
N PRO A 303 -22.53 -12.85 -2.73
CA PRO A 303 -21.95 -13.48 -3.91
C PRO A 303 -23.00 -13.56 -5.02
N PHE A 304 -22.60 -13.48 -6.29
CA PHE A 304 -23.51 -13.69 -7.41
C PHE A 304 -22.79 -14.33 -8.60
N ARG A 305 -23.54 -15.11 -9.40
CA ARG A 305 -23.05 -15.78 -10.61
C ARG A 305 -23.57 -15.10 -11.87
N LYS A 306 -22.71 -14.91 -12.86
CA LYS A 306 -23.00 -14.28 -14.16
C LYS A 306 -22.00 -14.77 -15.19
N ASP A 307 -22.48 -15.11 -16.39
CA ASP A 307 -21.66 -15.68 -17.48
C ASP A 307 -20.83 -16.92 -17.05
N GLY A 308 -21.31 -17.66 -16.04
CA GLY A 308 -20.63 -18.81 -15.43
C GLY A 308 -19.56 -18.47 -14.39
N ARG A 309 -19.23 -17.19 -14.19
CA ARG A 309 -18.24 -16.72 -13.20
C ARG A 309 -18.92 -16.09 -11.97
N TRP A 310 -18.19 -16.02 -10.86
CA TRP A 310 -18.62 -15.46 -9.59
C TRP A 310 -18.00 -14.10 -9.28
N GLY A 311 -18.78 -13.24 -8.64
CA GLY A 311 -18.41 -11.91 -8.14
C GLY A 311 -19.28 -11.51 -6.95
N PHE A 312 -19.29 -10.23 -6.58
CA PHE A 312 -20.09 -9.72 -5.45
C PHE A 312 -20.88 -8.45 -5.76
N LEU A 313 -22.10 -8.38 -5.24
CA LEU A 313 -22.98 -7.21 -5.28
C LEU A 313 -23.37 -6.76 -3.87
N ASP A 314 -23.81 -5.51 -3.72
CA ASP A 314 -24.32 -5.01 -2.43
C ASP A 314 -25.83 -5.25 -2.25
N THR A 315 -26.34 -4.98 -1.05
CA THR A 315 -27.77 -5.12 -0.71
C THR A 315 -28.71 -4.12 -1.41
N THR A 316 -28.19 -3.28 -2.32
CA THR A 316 -28.96 -2.46 -3.26
C THR A 316 -29.05 -3.05 -4.66
N GLY A 317 -28.28 -4.11 -4.96
CA GLY A 317 -28.23 -4.80 -6.25
C GLY A 317 -27.12 -4.29 -7.17
N VAL A 318 -26.18 -3.48 -6.67
CA VAL A 318 -25.08 -2.93 -7.47
C VAL A 318 -23.87 -3.87 -7.44
N GLU A 319 -23.39 -4.28 -8.62
CA GLU A 319 -22.14 -5.03 -8.81
C GLU A 319 -20.96 -4.21 -8.23
N ARG A 320 -20.28 -4.77 -7.22
CA ARG A 320 -19.13 -4.15 -6.54
C ARG A 320 -17.81 -4.81 -6.90
N ILE A 321 -17.82 -6.14 -6.99
CA ILE A 321 -16.69 -6.97 -7.41
C ILE A 321 -17.17 -7.77 -8.62
N LYS A 322 -16.45 -7.68 -9.73
CA LYS A 322 -16.88 -8.26 -11.01
C LYS A 322 -16.99 -9.77 -10.95
N ALA A 323 -17.90 -10.33 -11.74
CA ALA A 323 -17.98 -11.76 -11.98
C ALA A 323 -16.77 -12.25 -12.80
N VAL A 324 -15.74 -12.76 -12.13
CA VAL A 324 -14.48 -13.24 -12.75
C VAL A 324 -13.91 -14.52 -12.14
N TYR A 325 -14.34 -14.91 -10.94
CA TYR A 325 -13.83 -16.09 -10.22
C TYR A 325 -14.57 -17.36 -10.63
N ASP A 326 -13.95 -18.52 -10.45
CA ASP A 326 -14.57 -19.82 -10.74
C ASP A 326 -15.48 -20.27 -9.58
N TRP A 327 -15.16 -19.85 -8.34
CA TRP A 327 -16.04 -19.89 -7.16
C TRP A 327 -15.62 -18.80 -6.16
N VAL A 328 -16.50 -18.45 -5.21
CA VAL A 328 -16.21 -17.53 -4.09
C VAL A 328 -16.97 -17.97 -2.83
N GLU A 329 -16.39 -17.73 -1.66
CA GLU A 329 -17.07 -17.86 -0.36
C GLU A 329 -17.60 -16.50 0.16
N PRO A 330 -18.59 -16.47 1.09
CA PRO A 330 -19.04 -15.23 1.71
C PRO A 330 -17.94 -14.50 2.49
N PHE A 331 -18.06 -13.17 2.59
CA PHE A 331 -17.11 -12.34 3.34
C PHE A 331 -17.15 -12.59 4.86
N GLN A 332 -16.01 -12.94 5.45
CA GLN A 332 -15.79 -13.07 6.90
C GLN A 332 -14.59 -12.21 7.33
N GLU A 333 -14.67 -11.53 8.48
CA GLU A 333 -13.58 -10.68 9.02
C GLU A 333 -12.98 -9.64 8.04
N GLY A 334 -13.70 -9.27 6.99
CA GLY A 334 -13.27 -8.31 5.94
C GLY A 334 -12.82 -8.94 4.61
N GLN A 335 -12.53 -10.25 4.59
CA GLN A 335 -12.03 -10.97 3.42
C GLN A 335 -13.00 -12.06 2.94
N ALA A 336 -12.90 -12.45 1.67
CA ALA A 336 -13.58 -13.61 1.09
C ALA A 336 -12.55 -14.51 0.40
N GLN A 337 -12.71 -15.83 0.52
CA GLN A 337 -11.94 -16.78 -0.29
C GLN A 337 -12.44 -16.79 -1.73
N VAL A 338 -11.53 -16.93 -2.70
CA VAL A 338 -11.85 -17.00 -4.12
C VAL A 338 -11.03 -18.05 -4.85
N GLY A 339 -11.67 -18.76 -5.77
CA GLY A 339 -11.04 -19.71 -6.68
C GLY A 339 -10.82 -19.11 -8.07
N LEU A 340 -9.64 -19.31 -8.64
CA LEU A 340 -9.33 -19.00 -10.05
C LEU A 340 -8.29 -19.99 -10.59
N ASP A 341 -8.54 -20.60 -11.75
CA ASP A 341 -7.59 -21.48 -12.46
C ASP A 341 -6.97 -22.58 -11.55
N ASP A 342 -7.83 -23.32 -10.82
CA ASP A 342 -7.47 -24.34 -9.82
C ASP A 342 -6.58 -23.81 -8.67
N ARG A 343 -6.64 -22.52 -8.34
CA ARG A 343 -5.88 -21.88 -7.24
C ARG A 343 -6.77 -21.08 -6.32
N VAL A 344 -6.37 -21.02 -5.05
CA VAL A 344 -7.08 -20.32 -3.97
C VAL A 344 -6.27 -19.13 -3.46
N GLY A 345 -6.97 -18.07 -3.12
CA GLY A 345 -6.48 -16.86 -2.44
C GLY A 345 -7.64 -16.11 -1.80
N THR A 346 -7.42 -14.88 -1.36
CA THR A 346 -8.47 -14.04 -0.75
C THR A 346 -8.53 -12.66 -1.36
N ILE A 347 -9.71 -12.05 -1.28
CA ILE A 347 -9.93 -10.64 -1.64
C ILE A 347 -10.55 -9.86 -0.48
N ASN A 348 -10.28 -8.56 -0.42
CA ASN A 348 -10.96 -7.63 0.48
C ASN A 348 -12.26 -7.08 -0.14
N LYS A 349 -13.04 -6.30 0.63
CA LYS A 349 -14.33 -5.74 0.17
C LYS A 349 -14.23 -4.69 -0.96
N ALA A 350 -13.04 -4.24 -1.33
CA ALA A 350 -12.80 -3.45 -2.54
C ALA A 350 -12.50 -4.32 -3.79
N GLY A 351 -12.47 -5.66 -3.64
CA GLY A 351 -12.13 -6.60 -4.70
C GLY A 351 -10.63 -6.70 -4.99
N GLN A 352 -9.78 -6.21 -4.09
CA GLN A 352 -8.32 -6.32 -4.20
C GLN A 352 -7.87 -7.65 -3.60
N VAL A 353 -6.90 -8.30 -4.23
CA VAL A 353 -6.26 -9.53 -3.72
C VAL A 353 -5.45 -9.20 -2.46
N VAL A 354 -5.65 -10.00 -1.41
CA VAL A 354 -4.94 -9.87 -0.12
C VAL A 354 -3.95 -11.01 0.02
N VAL A 355 -4.45 -12.25 0.11
CA VAL A 355 -3.67 -13.49 -0.08
C VAL A 355 -3.65 -13.81 -1.57
N ASP A 356 -2.45 -13.88 -2.17
CA ASP A 356 -2.26 -14.20 -3.59
C ASP A 356 -2.98 -15.50 -4.00
N ILE A 357 -3.66 -15.49 -5.15
CA ILE A 357 -4.42 -16.64 -5.68
C ILE A 357 -3.45 -17.64 -6.33
N VAL A 358 -2.64 -18.30 -5.49
CA VAL A 358 -1.51 -19.16 -5.89
C VAL A 358 -1.37 -20.44 -5.06
N TYR A 359 -2.24 -20.63 -4.06
CA TYR A 359 -2.21 -21.77 -3.15
C TYR A 359 -3.12 -22.89 -3.65
N ASP A 360 -2.88 -24.12 -3.19
CA ASP A 360 -3.80 -25.24 -3.40
C ASP A 360 -5.01 -25.11 -2.46
N GLU A 361 -4.79 -24.71 -1.20
CA GLU A 361 -5.82 -24.47 -0.18
C GLU A 361 -5.48 -23.24 0.69
N VAL A 362 -6.51 -22.55 1.20
CA VAL A 362 -6.40 -21.46 2.19
C VAL A 362 -7.42 -21.71 3.30
N TYR A 363 -6.97 -21.70 4.56
CA TYR A 363 -7.82 -21.90 5.73
C TYR A 363 -8.29 -20.57 6.36
N ASP A 364 -9.27 -20.65 7.26
CA ASP A 364 -9.84 -19.48 7.93
C ASP A 364 -8.82 -18.69 8.78
N LEU A 365 -9.06 -17.39 8.90
CA LEU A 365 -8.16 -16.41 9.51
C LEU A 365 -8.30 -16.39 11.05
N VAL A 366 -7.48 -17.18 11.75
CA VAL A 366 -7.51 -17.31 13.22
C VAL A 366 -6.39 -16.50 13.88
N GLU A 367 -6.74 -15.73 14.92
CA GLU A 367 -5.87 -14.75 15.63
C GLU A 367 -5.17 -13.68 14.75
N GLY A 368 -5.45 -13.64 13.45
CA GLY A 368 -4.80 -12.77 12.47
C GLY A 368 -3.84 -13.48 11.51
N THR A 369 -3.86 -14.81 11.47
CA THR A 369 -3.07 -15.67 10.57
C THR A 369 -3.95 -16.74 9.94
N ALA A 370 -3.69 -17.09 8.68
CA ALA A 370 -4.37 -18.16 7.96
C ALA A 370 -3.34 -19.22 7.55
N THR A 371 -3.63 -20.51 7.79
CA THR A 371 -2.84 -21.61 7.20
C THR A 371 -3.04 -21.61 5.69
N VAL A 372 -1.97 -21.88 4.95
CA VAL A 372 -1.99 -22.00 3.48
C VAL A 372 -1.19 -23.22 3.04
N GLU A 373 -1.65 -23.90 1.98
CA GLU A 373 -0.95 -25.06 1.42
C GLU A 373 -0.58 -24.89 -0.04
N ARG A 374 0.60 -25.41 -0.41
CA ARG A 374 1.04 -25.45 -1.82
C ARG A 374 2.03 -26.57 -2.07
N GLY A 375 1.74 -27.43 -3.05
CA GLY A 375 2.56 -28.58 -3.42
C GLY A 375 2.62 -29.68 -2.36
N GLY A 376 1.58 -29.81 -1.53
CA GLY A 376 1.60 -30.72 -0.36
C GLY A 376 2.56 -30.27 0.74
N ARG A 377 2.73 -28.94 0.91
CA ARG A 377 3.45 -28.32 2.02
C ARG A 377 2.63 -27.19 2.61
N ALA A 378 2.52 -27.19 3.93
CA ALA A 378 1.82 -26.19 4.72
C ALA A 378 2.74 -25.09 5.24
N GLY A 379 2.17 -23.89 5.35
CA GLY A 379 2.74 -22.68 5.94
C GLY A 379 1.60 -21.77 6.42
N ALA A 380 1.87 -20.49 6.67
CA ALA A 380 0.85 -19.54 7.08
C ALA A 380 1.16 -18.11 6.64
N VAL A 381 0.10 -17.36 6.34
CA VAL A 381 0.12 -15.93 6.00
C VAL A 381 -0.53 -15.09 7.10
N ASP A 382 -0.17 -13.81 7.19
CA ASP A 382 -0.86 -12.86 8.08
C ASP A 382 -2.16 -12.31 7.47
N ARG A 383 -2.85 -11.38 8.16
CA ARG A 383 -4.06 -10.71 7.63
C ARG A 383 -3.82 -9.95 6.32
N ASN A 384 -2.57 -9.58 6.02
CA ASN A 384 -2.17 -8.93 4.78
C ASN A 384 -1.78 -9.93 3.69
N GLY A 385 -1.78 -11.25 3.95
CA GLY A 385 -1.35 -12.26 2.98
C GLY A 385 0.17 -12.40 2.83
N GLU A 386 0.96 -11.76 3.69
CA GLU A 386 2.42 -11.92 3.71
C GLU A 386 2.79 -13.25 4.39
N LEU A 387 3.69 -14.03 3.79
CA LEU A 387 4.05 -15.38 4.26
C LEU A 387 4.92 -15.31 5.51
N VAL A 388 4.29 -15.40 6.68
CA VAL A 388 4.96 -15.35 8.00
C VAL A 388 5.53 -16.70 8.43
N VAL A 389 4.93 -17.82 8.00
CA VAL A 389 5.43 -19.19 8.24
C VAL A 389 5.69 -19.87 6.89
N PRO A 390 6.92 -20.33 6.61
CA PRO A 390 7.27 -20.85 5.29
C PRO A 390 6.59 -22.19 4.96
N LEU A 391 6.33 -22.40 3.67
CA LEU A 391 5.74 -23.63 3.09
C LEU A 391 6.71 -24.83 3.16
N VAL A 392 6.96 -25.36 4.36
CA VAL A 392 7.92 -26.45 4.61
C VAL A 392 7.38 -27.60 5.45
N PHE A 393 6.25 -27.41 6.13
CA PHE A 393 5.65 -28.42 7.01
C PHE A 393 4.74 -29.37 6.24
N GLU A 394 4.43 -30.54 6.80
CA GLU A 394 3.43 -31.46 6.25
C GLU A 394 1.99 -31.04 6.62
N GLU A 395 1.82 -30.32 7.73
CA GLU A 395 0.54 -29.80 8.27
C GLU A 395 0.87 -28.62 9.20
N VAL A 396 0.01 -27.59 9.25
CA VAL A 396 0.09 -26.47 10.22
C VAL A 396 -1.31 -26.17 10.75
N GLY A 397 -1.51 -26.33 12.06
CA GLY A 397 -2.79 -26.06 12.71
C GLY A 397 -3.08 -24.58 12.96
N GLU A 398 -4.28 -24.29 13.47
CA GLU A 398 -4.67 -22.96 13.95
C GLU A 398 -3.61 -22.36 14.90
N PHE A 399 -3.28 -21.08 14.72
CA PHE A 399 -2.54 -20.33 15.74
C PHE A 399 -3.44 -19.97 16.92
N HIS A 400 -2.94 -20.22 18.13
CA HIS A 400 -3.63 -19.83 19.35
C HIS A 400 -2.64 -19.43 20.44
N ASN A 401 -2.79 -18.23 21.00
CA ASN A 401 -1.80 -17.61 21.90
C ASN A 401 -0.39 -17.55 21.26
N GLY A 402 -0.32 -17.37 19.93
CA GLY A 402 0.93 -17.28 19.17
C GLY A 402 1.68 -18.59 18.90
N LEU A 403 1.10 -19.76 19.23
CA LEU A 403 1.63 -21.08 18.87
C LEU A 403 0.64 -21.85 17.98
N ALA A 404 1.17 -22.55 16.97
CA ALA A 404 0.46 -23.58 16.21
C ALA A 404 1.14 -24.93 16.41
N PHE A 405 0.39 -26.03 16.26
CA PHE A 405 1.03 -27.32 16.01
C PHE A 405 1.50 -27.38 14.55
N ALA A 406 2.57 -28.10 14.29
CA ALA A 406 3.00 -28.42 12.93
C ALA A 406 3.49 -29.88 12.86
N SER A 407 3.47 -30.47 11.68
CA SER A 407 4.05 -31.79 11.43
C SER A 407 5.22 -31.74 10.45
N ARG A 408 6.20 -32.62 10.70
CA ARG A 408 7.33 -32.88 9.80
C ARG A 408 7.87 -34.28 10.04
N ASP A 409 8.26 -34.97 8.98
CA ASP A 409 8.78 -36.34 9.04
C ASP A 409 7.77 -37.30 9.73
N GLY A 410 6.46 -37.03 9.60
CA GLY A 410 5.40 -37.78 10.29
C GLY A 410 5.36 -37.65 11.82
N ARG A 411 6.03 -36.64 12.40
CA ARG A 411 5.98 -36.32 13.85
C ARG A 411 5.41 -34.92 14.06
N TYR A 412 4.68 -34.74 15.15
CA TYR A 412 4.09 -33.44 15.53
C TYR A 412 4.97 -32.71 16.55
N GLY A 413 5.06 -31.40 16.38
CA GLY A 413 5.70 -30.43 17.28
C GLY A 413 4.91 -29.13 17.29
N TYR A 414 5.48 -28.05 17.84
CA TYR A 414 4.85 -26.73 17.84
C TYR A 414 5.82 -25.63 17.40
N ILE A 415 5.28 -24.69 16.64
CA ILE A 415 5.98 -23.54 16.06
C ILE A 415 5.36 -22.23 16.55
N ASP A 416 6.13 -21.15 16.55
CA ASP A 416 5.61 -19.79 16.70
C ASP A 416 5.10 -19.23 15.36
N GLY A 417 4.58 -18.00 15.39
CA GLY A 417 4.09 -17.27 14.20
C GLY A 417 5.16 -16.88 13.16
N ARG A 418 6.41 -17.38 13.27
CA ARG A 418 7.48 -17.28 12.26
C ARG A 418 7.89 -18.64 11.70
N GLY A 419 7.35 -19.73 12.25
CA GLY A 419 7.79 -21.09 11.95
C GLY A 419 8.99 -21.55 12.79
N ASP A 420 9.45 -20.75 13.77
CA ASP A 420 10.52 -21.16 14.67
C ASP A 420 10.01 -22.25 15.63
N VAL A 421 10.77 -23.34 15.76
CA VAL A 421 10.34 -24.54 16.51
C VAL A 421 10.46 -24.30 18.01
N VAL A 422 9.33 -24.13 18.69
CA VAL A 422 9.25 -23.92 20.14
C VAL A 422 9.21 -25.26 20.89
N ILE A 423 8.52 -26.27 20.34
CA ILE A 423 8.45 -27.62 20.92
C ILE A 423 8.83 -28.64 19.82
N PRO A 424 9.86 -29.48 20.02
CA PRO A 424 10.35 -30.39 18.98
C PRO A 424 9.29 -31.35 18.41
N PHE A 425 9.50 -31.76 17.15
CA PHE A 425 8.68 -32.76 16.45
C PHE A 425 8.87 -34.16 17.06
N GLN A 426 8.14 -34.44 18.15
CA GLN A 426 8.30 -35.65 18.98
C GLN A 426 6.99 -36.39 19.28
N PHE A 427 5.83 -35.87 18.89
CA PHE A 427 4.52 -36.44 19.21
C PHE A 427 3.93 -37.28 18.06
N ASP A 428 3.07 -38.24 18.41
CA ASP A 428 2.31 -39.10 17.48
C ASP A 428 1.00 -38.44 16.99
N ALA A 429 0.60 -37.34 17.64
CA ALA A 429 -0.47 -36.41 17.26
C ALA A 429 -0.42 -35.21 18.21
N ALA A 430 -0.87 -34.05 17.74
CA ALA A 430 -0.98 -32.82 18.51
C ALA A 430 -2.35 -32.16 18.30
N GLY A 431 -2.82 -31.40 19.29
CA GLY A 431 -3.97 -30.51 19.15
C GLY A 431 -3.59 -29.04 19.38
N THR A 432 -4.43 -28.12 18.92
CA THR A 432 -4.27 -26.67 19.14
C THR A 432 -4.11 -26.35 20.64
N PHE A 433 -3.19 -25.44 20.98
CA PHE A 433 -3.10 -24.87 22.33
C PHE A 433 -4.41 -24.15 22.69
N ARG A 434 -4.96 -24.39 23.89
CA ARG A 434 -6.10 -23.64 24.44
C ARG A 434 -5.87 -23.40 25.93
N SER A 435 -6.05 -22.17 26.40
CA SER A 435 -5.75 -21.74 27.78
C SER A 435 -4.33 -22.10 28.27
N GLY A 436 -3.33 -22.03 27.38
CA GLY A 436 -1.92 -22.33 27.69
C GLY A 436 -1.55 -23.82 27.78
N CYS A 437 -2.49 -24.74 27.52
CA CYS A 437 -2.26 -26.19 27.50
C CYS A 437 -2.61 -26.80 26.14
N ALA A 438 -1.99 -27.91 25.77
CA ALA A 438 -2.35 -28.69 24.58
C ALA A 438 -2.40 -30.19 24.88
N VAL A 439 -3.41 -30.87 24.34
CA VAL A 439 -3.54 -32.35 24.39
C VAL A 439 -2.68 -32.96 23.29
N VAL A 440 -1.81 -33.90 23.65
CA VAL A 440 -0.82 -34.53 22.76
C VAL A 440 -0.74 -36.03 22.98
N ARG A 441 -0.37 -36.78 21.94
CA ARG A 441 -0.15 -38.23 22.01
C ARG A 441 1.33 -38.57 21.86
N ALA A 442 1.86 -39.42 22.73
CA ALA A 442 3.22 -39.95 22.66
C ALA A 442 3.25 -41.43 23.08
N ALA A 443 4.00 -42.25 22.34
CA ALA A 443 4.06 -43.71 22.52
C ALA A 443 2.66 -44.38 22.61
N GLY A 444 1.69 -43.86 21.86
CA GLY A 444 0.31 -44.38 21.82
C GLY A 444 -0.58 -44.01 23.02
N LYS A 445 -0.07 -43.28 24.02
CA LYS A 445 -0.85 -42.71 25.13
C LYS A 445 -1.00 -41.21 24.99
N VAL A 446 -2.07 -40.63 25.54
CA VAL A 446 -2.29 -39.18 25.51
C VAL A 446 -2.04 -38.55 26.88
N GLY A 447 -1.50 -37.34 26.85
CA GLY A 447 -1.17 -36.48 27.97
C GLY A 447 -1.39 -35.02 27.58
N VAL A 448 -0.92 -34.10 28.43
CA VAL A 448 -1.12 -32.65 28.24
C VAL A 448 0.19 -31.93 28.52
N ILE A 449 0.55 -30.98 27.66
CA ILE A 449 1.75 -30.16 27.79
C ILE A 449 1.43 -28.67 27.93
N GLY A 450 2.30 -27.95 28.64
CA GLY A 450 2.32 -26.49 28.66
C GLY A 450 3.02 -25.90 27.44
N MET A 451 2.95 -24.57 27.29
CA MET A 451 3.53 -23.83 26.14
C MET A 451 5.06 -23.97 25.98
N LYS A 452 5.77 -24.64 26.91
CA LYS A 452 7.22 -24.93 26.80
C LYS A 452 7.51 -26.41 26.53
N GLY A 453 6.50 -27.23 26.27
CA GLY A 453 6.62 -28.68 26.09
C GLY A 453 6.79 -29.46 27.40
N ASP A 454 6.70 -28.78 28.55
CA ASP A 454 6.66 -29.38 29.87
C ASP A 454 5.38 -30.20 30.05
N THR A 455 5.50 -31.44 30.57
CA THR A 455 4.36 -32.34 30.76
C THR A 455 3.58 -31.94 32.01
N VAL A 456 2.37 -31.42 31.80
CA VAL A 456 1.43 -31.02 32.86
C VAL A 456 0.57 -32.21 33.29
N VAL A 457 0.10 -33.03 32.33
CA VAL A 457 -0.62 -34.27 32.60
C VAL A 457 0.15 -35.44 31.97
N PRO A 458 0.55 -36.47 32.75
CA PRO A 458 1.31 -37.60 32.23
C PRO A 458 0.62 -38.37 31.09
N PHE A 459 1.44 -38.93 30.19
CA PHE A 459 1.02 -39.79 29.08
C PHE A 459 0.54 -41.18 29.56
N ALA A 460 -0.58 -41.21 30.29
CA ALA A 460 -1.15 -42.42 30.90
C ALA A 460 -2.50 -42.83 30.29
N TYR A 461 -3.20 -41.89 29.63
CA TYR A 461 -4.59 -42.01 29.25
C TYR A 461 -4.78 -42.54 27.82
N ASP A 462 -5.89 -43.22 27.57
CA ASP A 462 -6.29 -43.63 26.21
C ASP A 462 -6.93 -42.47 25.45
N TRP A 463 -7.56 -41.55 26.19
CA TRP A 463 -8.14 -40.31 25.69
C TRP A 463 -8.24 -39.28 26.81
N VAL A 464 -7.98 -38.01 26.48
CA VAL A 464 -8.19 -36.82 27.31
C VAL A 464 -8.98 -35.83 26.47
N ASP A 465 -10.03 -35.27 27.05
CA ASP A 465 -10.88 -34.26 26.41
C ASP A 465 -10.24 -32.86 26.42
N ARG A 466 -10.90 -31.89 25.80
CA ARG A 466 -10.55 -30.47 26.00
C ARG A 466 -10.86 -30.04 27.44
N PHE A 467 -10.10 -29.07 27.96
CA PHE A 467 -10.32 -28.46 29.28
C PHE A 467 -11.42 -27.39 29.25
N ASP A 468 -12.54 -27.71 28.62
CA ASP A 468 -13.64 -26.79 28.46
C ASP A 468 -14.29 -26.53 29.83
N GLN A 469 -14.33 -25.26 30.23
CA GLN A 469 -14.66 -24.81 31.60
C GLN A 469 -13.68 -25.29 32.71
N GLY A 470 -12.42 -25.58 32.38
CA GLY A 470 -11.36 -25.79 33.37
C GLY A 470 -11.32 -27.18 34.02
N VAL A 471 -11.91 -28.18 33.37
CA VAL A 471 -11.90 -29.60 33.76
C VAL A 471 -11.88 -30.43 32.47
N ALA A 472 -11.16 -31.56 32.44
CA ALA A 472 -11.20 -32.48 31.31
C ALA A 472 -11.75 -33.85 31.73
N ARG A 473 -12.51 -34.47 30.82
CA ARG A 473 -12.87 -35.88 30.90
C ARG A 473 -11.69 -36.73 30.44
N VAL A 474 -11.46 -37.87 31.08
CA VAL A 474 -10.39 -38.81 30.71
C VAL A 474 -10.92 -40.22 30.59
N ARG A 475 -10.23 -41.06 29.80
CA ARG A 475 -10.55 -42.49 29.65
C ARG A 475 -9.31 -43.36 29.84
N VAL A 476 -9.47 -44.45 30.59
CA VAL A 476 -8.49 -45.55 30.72
C VAL A 476 -9.25 -46.87 30.75
N ASN A 477 -8.93 -47.81 29.86
CA ASN A 477 -9.57 -49.13 29.76
C ASN A 477 -11.12 -49.03 29.77
N GLU A 478 -11.66 -48.25 28.82
CA GLU A 478 -13.09 -47.92 28.65
C GLU A 478 -13.72 -47.06 29.78
N ARG A 479 -13.21 -47.13 31.02
CA ARG A 479 -13.67 -46.36 32.18
C ARG A 479 -13.35 -44.88 32.06
N MET A 480 -14.23 -44.03 32.59
CA MET A 480 -14.09 -42.57 32.57
C MET A 480 -13.90 -41.96 33.95
N GLY A 481 -13.20 -40.82 33.99
CA GLY A 481 -12.98 -39.97 35.17
C GLY A 481 -12.80 -38.50 34.79
N LEU A 482 -12.49 -37.64 35.77
CA LEU A 482 -12.24 -36.20 35.58
C LEU A 482 -10.88 -35.79 36.13
N ILE A 483 -10.19 -34.88 35.44
CA ILE A 483 -8.94 -34.26 35.92
C ILE A 483 -8.98 -32.73 35.88
N SER A 484 -8.19 -32.10 36.76
CA SER A 484 -7.89 -30.67 36.68
C SER A 484 -6.93 -30.37 35.51
N PRO A 485 -6.79 -29.10 35.09
CA PRO A 485 -5.79 -28.67 34.10
C PRO A 485 -4.35 -28.97 34.52
N PHE A 486 -4.11 -29.25 35.81
CA PHE A 486 -2.81 -29.59 36.40
C PHE A 486 -2.64 -31.11 36.63
N GLY A 487 -3.61 -31.93 36.19
CA GLY A 487 -3.57 -33.39 36.30
C GLY A 487 -4.10 -33.98 37.61
N ASP A 488 -4.64 -33.16 38.52
CA ASP A 488 -5.26 -33.67 39.75
C ASP A 488 -6.49 -34.53 39.41
N LEU A 489 -6.61 -35.73 39.98
CA LEU A 489 -7.75 -36.61 39.76
C LEU A 489 -8.97 -36.14 40.56
N LEU A 490 -9.82 -35.33 39.92
CA LEU A 490 -11.03 -34.76 40.53
C LEU A 490 -12.14 -35.80 40.69
N LEU A 491 -12.26 -36.74 39.76
CA LEU A 491 -13.18 -37.87 39.84
C LEU A 491 -12.47 -39.15 39.34
N PRO A 492 -12.46 -40.25 40.12
CA PRO A 492 -11.68 -41.44 39.79
C PRO A 492 -12.15 -42.11 38.48
N VAL A 493 -11.22 -42.76 37.79
CA VAL A 493 -11.45 -43.40 36.48
C VAL A 493 -12.16 -44.74 36.63
N GLU A 494 -13.41 -44.71 37.07
CA GLU A 494 -14.25 -45.88 37.35
C GLU A 494 -15.69 -45.78 36.81
N TYR A 495 -16.09 -44.64 36.25
CA TYR A 495 -17.45 -44.41 35.73
C TYR A 495 -17.62 -45.07 34.35
N ASP A 496 -18.84 -45.50 34.02
CA ASP A 496 -19.17 -46.06 32.69
C ASP A 496 -19.24 -44.94 31.64
N HIS A 497 -19.74 -43.76 32.05
CA HIS A 497 -19.87 -42.59 31.18
C HIS A 497 -19.85 -41.28 31.98
N ILE A 498 -19.29 -40.22 31.37
CA ILE A 498 -19.40 -38.84 31.85
C ILE A 498 -19.78 -37.94 30.66
N GLY A 499 -20.93 -37.27 30.76
CA GLY A 499 -21.43 -36.33 29.75
C GLY A 499 -20.57 -35.05 29.67
N PRO A 500 -20.72 -34.22 28.63
CA PRO A 500 -20.05 -32.92 28.57
C PRO A 500 -20.50 -32.01 29.73
N PHE A 501 -19.66 -31.04 30.09
CA PHE A 501 -20.05 -30.03 31.06
C PHE A 501 -21.00 -29.00 30.44
N ARG A 502 -22.16 -28.82 31.09
CA ARG A 502 -23.17 -27.78 30.78
C ARG A 502 -23.62 -27.18 32.11
N ASP A 503 -23.75 -25.85 32.18
CA ASP A 503 -24.16 -25.14 33.40
C ASP A 503 -23.33 -25.49 34.65
N SER A 504 -22.02 -25.72 34.46
CA SER A 504 -21.06 -26.19 35.48
C SER A 504 -21.30 -27.59 36.06
N LEU A 505 -22.20 -28.38 35.47
CA LEU A 505 -22.50 -29.76 35.83
C LEU A 505 -22.26 -30.73 34.66
N ALA A 506 -22.03 -32.01 34.96
CA ALA A 506 -21.99 -33.09 33.98
C ALA A 506 -22.80 -34.29 34.47
N LEU A 507 -23.46 -34.99 33.53
CA LEU A 507 -24.06 -36.30 33.77
C LEU A 507 -22.96 -37.32 34.13
N VAL A 508 -23.16 -38.11 35.19
CA VAL A 508 -22.30 -39.24 35.53
C VAL A 508 -23.09 -40.54 35.62
N VAL A 509 -22.54 -41.62 35.05
CA VAL A 509 -23.15 -42.95 35.03
C VAL A 509 -22.20 -43.99 35.62
N LYS A 510 -22.70 -44.79 36.56
CA LYS A 510 -22.01 -45.97 37.10
C LYS A 510 -23.03 -47.07 37.42
N GLU A 511 -22.78 -48.30 36.95
CA GLU A 511 -23.54 -49.52 37.27
C GLU A 511 -25.06 -49.39 37.00
N GLY A 512 -25.42 -48.75 35.89
CA GLY A 512 -26.83 -48.51 35.50
C GLY A 512 -27.55 -47.43 36.32
N ARG A 513 -26.81 -46.67 37.14
CA ARG A 513 -27.32 -45.55 37.93
C ARG A 513 -26.72 -44.24 37.42
N CYS A 514 -27.52 -43.18 37.43
CA CYS A 514 -27.07 -41.83 37.04
C CYS A 514 -27.30 -40.79 38.14
N GLY A 515 -26.47 -39.76 38.09
CA GLY A 515 -26.46 -38.56 38.92
C GLY A 515 -25.68 -37.45 38.23
N TYR A 516 -25.32 -36.40 38.97
CA TYR A 516 -24.63 -35.22 38.41
C TYR A 516 -23.45 -34.80 39.26
N VAL A 517 -22.35 -34.44 38.60
CA VAL A 517 -21.09 -33.98 39.21
C VAL A 517 -20.82 -32.52 38.83
N ASP A 518 -20.19 -31.73 39.71
CA ASP A 518 -19.66 -30.41 39.36
C ASP A 518 -18.21 -30.47 38.85
N GLN A 519 -17.73 -29.35 38.31
CA GLN A 519 -16.36 -29.19 37.79
C GLN A 519 -15.25 -29.54 38.80
N LEU A 520 -15.56 -29.60 40.10
CA LEU A 520 -14.63 -29.92 41.19
C LEU A 520 -14.73 -31.40 41.62
N GLY A 521 -15.36 -32.26 40.80
CA GLY A 521 -15.54 -33.68 41.06
C GLY A 521 -16.61 -34.00 42.10
N ARG A 522 -17.38 -33.01 42.57
CA ARG A 522 -18.35 -33.20 43.67
C ARG A 522 -19.67 -33.68 43.11
N ILE A 523 -20.11 -34.86 43.52
CA ILE A 523 -21.44 -35.39 43.20
C ILE A 523 -22.50 -34.48 43.85
N ARG A 524 -23.20 -33.68 43.04
CA ARG A 524 -24.26 -32.75 43.47
C ARG A 524 -25.61 -33.43 43.56
N VAL A 525 -25.90 -34.30 42.60
CA VAL A 525 -27.06 -35.18 42.62
C VAL A 525 -26.54 -36.61 42.72
N PRO A 526 -26.80 -37.35 43.82
CA PRO A 526 -26.34 -38.72 43.99
C PRO A 526 -26.74 -39.64 42.83
N LEU A 527 -26.00 -40.74 42.64
CA LEU A 527 -26.30 -41.77 41.64
C LEU A 527 -27.49 -42.64 42.09
N GLU A 528 -28.65 -42.01 42.32
CA GLU A 528 -29.88 -42.65 42.76
C GLU A 528 -31.00 -42.70 41.70
N TYR A 529 -30.72 -42.23 40.49
CA TYR A 529 -31.64 -42.27 39.34
C TYR A 529 -31.26 -43.37 38.34
N GLU A 530 -32.19 -43.73 37.47
CA GLU A 530 -32.00 -44.77 36.46
C GLU A 530 -31.24 -44.22 35.25
N ALA A 531 -30.10 -44.82 34.93
CA ALA A 531 -29.42 -44.60 33.66
C ALA A 531 -30.17 -45.36 32.56
N GLY A 532 -31.34 -44.84 32.18
CA GLY A 532 -32.21 -45.43 31.16
C GLY A 532 -31.57 -45.43 29.78
N GLU A 533 -32.21 -46.13 28.83
CA GLU A 533 -31.74 -46.20 27.45
C GLU A 533 -31.52 -44.80 26.86
N GLY A 534 -30.36 -44.60 26.22
CA GLY A 534 -29.97 -43.32 25.63
C GLY A 534 -29.68 -42.20 26.64
N VAL A 535 -29.37 -42.48 27.92
CA VAL A 535 -29.14 -41.43 28.94
C VAL A 535 -28.11 -40.36 28.53
N ALA A 536 -27.09 -40.71 27.76
CA ALA A 536 -26.11 -39.75 27.22
C ALA A 536 -26.71 -38.73 26.22
N ASN A 537 -27.93 -38.95 25.73
CA ASN A 537 -28.62 -38.07 24.77
C ASN A 537 -29.69 -37.20 25.44
N TRP A 538 -30.20 -37.57 26.62
CA TRP A 538 -31.30 -36.86 27.31
C TRP A 538 -30.98 -36.43 28.74
N GLY A 539 -29.92 -36.96 29.34
CA GLY A 539 -29.52 -36.71 30.72
C GLY A 539 -28.53 -35.55 30.91
N ASP A 540 -28.03 -34.94 29.85
CA ASP A 540 -27.21 -33.72 29.96
C ASP A 540 -27.99 -32.56 30.61
N PRO A 541 -27.33 -31.67 31.40
CA PRO A 541 -27.95 -30.44 31.89
C PRO A 541 -28.37 -29.49 30.76
N VAL A 542 -29.50 -28.81 30.92
CA VAL A 542 -29.96 -27.75 30.00
C VAL A 542 -30.57 -26.60 30.81
N ASP A 543 -30.10 -25.38 30.63
CA ASP A 543 -30.51 -24.16 31.37
C ASP A 543 -30.47 -24.32 32.91
N GLY A 544 -29.52 -25.10 33.42
CA GLY A 544 -29.39 -25.44 34.85
C GLY A 544 -30.43 -26.45 35.35
N GLN A 545 -31.17 -27.11 34.46
CA GLN A 545 -32.24 -28.06 34.77
C GLN A 545 -31.81 -29.49 34.42
N LEU A 546 -32.12 -30.43 35.31
CA LEU A 546 -31.56 -31.79 35.31
C LEU A 546 -32.66 -32.85 35.11
N ARG A 547 -32.56 -33.64 34.04
CA ARG A 547 -33.55 -34.66 33.67
C ARG A 547 -33.24 -35.99 34.34
N VAL A 548 -34.17 -36.46 35.18
CA VAL A 548 -33.97 -37.65 36.01
C VAL A 548 -35.10 -38.67 35.84
N GLN A 549 -34.74 -39.96 35.90
CA GLN A 549 -35.67 -41.07 35.72
C GLN A 549 -35.78 -41.97 36.97
N ARG A 550 -37.01 -42.40 37.29
CA ARG A 550 -37.29 -43.41 38.31
C ARG A 550 -38.53 -44.23 37.93
N LYS A 551 -38.42 -45.56 37.97
CA LYS A 551 -39.40 -46.55 37.48
C LYS A 551 -39.84 -46.28 36.04
N GLY A 552 -38.90 -45.90 35.16
CA GLY A 552 -39.19 -45.55 33.77
C GLY A 552 -39.96 -44.25 33.57
N LEU A 553 -40.18 -43.44 34.62
CA LEU A 553 -40.85 -42.14 34.54
C LEU A 553 -39.85 -41.02 34.79
N ARG A 554 -39.92 -39.98 33.95
CA ARG A 554 -39.06 -38.79 34.01
C ARG A 554 -39.71 -37.62 34.75
N GLY A 555 -38.85 -36.80 35.31
CA GLY A 555 -39.12 -35.52 35.96
C GLY A 555 -37.87 -34.63 35.90
N LEU A 556 -37.98 -33.44 36.47
CA LEU A 556 -36.96 -32.39 36.32
C LEU A 556 -36.54 -31.88 37.71
N LEU A 557 -35.23 -31.73 37.92
CA LEU A 557 -34.64 -31.09 39.10
C LEU A 557 -33.98 -29.76 38.71
N ASP A 558 -33.74 -28.90 39.71
CA ASP A 558 -32.77 -27.81 39.59
C ASP A 558 -31.33 -28.32 39.75
N ALA A 559 -30.34 -27.45 39.47
CA ALA A 559 -28.91 -27.73 39.67
C ALA A 559 -28.51 -28.07 41.14
N GLY A 560 -29.41 -27.84 42.11
CA GLY A 560 -29.25 -28.24 43.51
C GLY A 560 -29.90 -29.60 43.85
N GLY A 561 -30.56 -30.25 42.88
CA GLY A 561 -31.27 -31.52 43.06
C GLY A 561 -32.70 -31.39 43.59
N GLN A 562 -33.28 -30.19 43.69
CA GLN A 562 -34.66 -30.01 44.14
C GLN A 562 -35.65 -30.27 43.00
N VAL A 563 -36.77 -30.94 43.28
CA VAL A 563 -37.76 -31.31 42.25
C VAL A 563 -38.50 -30.08 41.71
N MET A 564 -38.21 -29.69 40.47
CA MET A 564 -38.94 -28.67 39.71
C MET A 564 -40.22 -29.23 39.07
N LEU A 565 -40.19 -30.51 38.66
CA LEU A 565 -41.32 -31.22 38.03
C LEU A 565 -41.35 -32.70 38.49
N PRO A 566 -42.46 -33.20 39.06
CA PRO A 566 -42.53 -34.56 39.59
C PRO A 566 -42.25 -35.66 38.56
N LEU A 567 -41.52 -36.70 38.98
CA LEU A 567 -41.16 -37.86 38.17
C LEU A 567 -42.38 -38.76 37.88
N ARG A 568 -43.25 -38.31 36.96
CA ARG A 568 -44.54 -38.98 36.63
C ARG A 568 -44.93 -38.93 35.15
N PHE A 569 -44.00 -38.55 34.28
CA PHE A 569 -44.20 -38.44 32.84
C PHE A 569 -43.34 -39.46 32.10
N GLN A 570 -43.67 -39.78 30.85
CA GLN A 570 -42.82 -40.65 30.02
C GLN A 570 -41.59 -39.91 29.52
N ASP A 571 -41.70 -38.58 29.35
CA ASP A 571 -40.60 -37.69 28.98
C ASP A 571 -40.90 -36.25 29.42
N VAL A 572 -39.88 -35.40 29.54
CA VAL A 572 -39.98 -34.00 29.98
C VAL A 572 -38.99 -33.10 29.25
N GLY A 573 -39.44 -31.91 28.80
CA GLY A 573 -38.59 -30.82 28.33
C GLY A 573 -38.00 -30.00 29.48
N THR A 574 -37.39 -28.86 29.17
CA THR A 574 -37.03 -27.84 30.17
C THR A 574 -38.28 -27.08 30.64
N MET A 575 -38.18 -26.37 31.77
CA MET A 575 -39.23 -25.48 32.24
C MET A 575 -38.90 -24.02 31.93
N GLN A 576 -39.82 -23.32 31.26
CA GLN A 576 -39.77 -21.87 31.05
C GLN A 576 -41.14 -21.25 31.38
N GLY A 577 -41.16 -20.01 31.88
CA GLY A 577 -42.41 -19.33 32.28
C GLY A 577 -43.24 -20.01 33.39
N GLY A 578 -42.74 -21.10 33.99
CA GLY A 578 -43.47 -21.95 34.94
C GLY A 578 -44.17 -23.17 34.33
N VAL A 579 -44.02 -23.39 33.01
CA VAL A 579 -44.53 -24.56 32.28
C VAL A 579 -43.40 -25.36 31.63
N ALA A 580 -43.60 -26.67 31.46
CA ALA A 580 -42.65 -27.55 30.78
C ALA A 580 -43.36 -28.44 29.75
N PRO A 581 -42.73 -28.75 28.59
CA PRO A 581 -43.14 -29.84 27.73
C PRO A 581 -43.16 -31.16 28.50
N VAL A 582 -44.25 -31.93 28.39
CA VAL A 582 -44.35 -33.26 29.02
C VAL A 582 -44.96 -34.28 28.08
N ARG A 583 -44.41 -35.50 28.08
CA ARG A 583 -44.90 -36.63 27.30
C ARG A 583 -45.70 -37.58 28.18
N LYS A 584 -46.92 -37.91 27.78
CA LYS A 584 -47.79 -38.86 28.48
C LYS A 584 -48.81 -39.48 27.51
N ASN A 585 -48.99 -40.79 27.62
CA ASN A 585 -49.74 -41.62 26.67
C ASN A 585 -49.21 -41.49 25.23
N GLY A 586 -47.87 -41.46 25.07
CA GLY A 586 -47.18 -41.40 23.79
C GLY A 586 -47.06 -40.01 23.14
N LYS A 587 -48.05 -39.12 23.37
CA LYS A 587 -48.10 -37.74 22.85
C LYS A 587 -47.50 -36.72 23.85
N TRP A 588 -47.21 -35.51 23.39
CA TRP A 588 -46.70 -34.35 24.13
C TRP A 588 -47.77 -33.29 24.39
N GLY A 589 -47.66 -32.63 25.54
CA GLY A 589 -48.45 -31.48 26.00
C GLY A 589 -47.63 -30.61 26.96
N LEU A 590 -48.28 -29.78 27.78
CA LEU A 590 -47.63 -28.86 28.72
C LEU A 590 -48.11 -29.12 30.15
N ALA A 591 -47.21 -28.99 31.15
CA ALA A 591 -47.56 -29.06 32.55
C ALA A 591 -46.93 -27.94 33.41
N ASP A 592 -47.59 -27.60 34.52
CA ASP A 592 -47.07 -26.69 35.55
C ASP A 592 -46.04 -27.36 36.49
N ARG A 593 -45.49 -26.60 37.44
CA ARG A 593 -44.56 -27.08 38.49
C ARG A 593 -45.12 -28.22 39.37
N GLN A 594 -46.43 -28.26 39.57
CA GLN A 594 -47.13 -29.31 40.31
C GLN A 594 -47.43 -30.53 39.40
N GLY A 595 -47.07 -30.45 38.12
CA GLY A 595 -47.28 -31.43 37.07
C GLY A 595 -48.74 -31.51 36.57
N ASN A 596 -49.57 -30.50 36.83
CA ASN A 596 -50.94 -30.44 36.29
C ASN A 596 -50.86 -30.06 34.81
N LEU A 597 -51.71 -30.67 33.98
CA LEU A 597 -51.68 -30.45 32.53
C LEU A 597 -52.32 -29.11 32.17
N VAL A 598 -51.48 -28.14 31.76
CA VAL A 598 -51.90 -26.87 31.17
C VAL A 598 -52.43 -27.13 29.75
N LEU A 599 -51.67 -27.91 28.96
CA LEU A 599 -52.13 -28.44 27.67
C LEU A 599 -52.16 -29.97 27.75
N LYS A 600 -53.32 -30.56 27.48
CA LYS A 600 -53.48 -32.02 27.40
C LYS A 600 -52.62 -32.59 26.26
N PRO A 601 -51.89 -33.70 26.47
CA PRO A 601 -51.07 -34.32 25.44
C PRO A 601 -51.84 -34.61 24.15
N LYS A 602 -51.32 -34.09 23.03
CA LYS A 602 -51.91 -34.23 21.68
C LYS A 602 -50.88 -34.28 20.55
N PHE A 603 -49.71 -33.66 20.72
CA PHE A 603 -48.67 -33.55 19.71
C PHE A 603 -47.78 -34.81 19.66
N ASP A 604 -47.23 -35.17 18.50
CA ASP A 604 -46.32 -36.30 18.34
C ASP A 604 -44.90 -35.98 18.81
N ARG A 605 -44.46 -34.73 18.58
CA ARG A 605 -43.23 -34.16 19.12
C ARG A 605 -43.50 -32.72 19.58
N MET A 606 -42.72 -32.27 20.55
CA MET A 606 -42.62 -30.88 20.99
C MET A 606 -41.14 -30.59 21.22
N GLY A 607 -40.66 -29.41 20.81
CA GLY A 607 -39.33 -28.91 21.12
C GLY A 607 -39.27 -28.23 22.49
N GLU A 608 -38.11 -27.65 22.81
CA GLU A 608 -37.99 -26.72 23.93
C GLU A 608 -38.65 -25.38 23.60
N PHE A 609 -38.75 -24.51 24.61
CA PHE A 609 -39.19 -23.13 24.41
C PHE A 609 -38.01 -22.21 24.02
N GLU A 610 -38.17 -21.49 22.91
CA GLU A 610 -37.29 -20.44 22.41
C GLU A 610 -38.09 -19.12 22.42
N GLN A 611 -37.64 -18.12 23.19
CA GLN A 611 -38.31 -16.81 23.29
C GLN A 611 -39.83 -16.87 23.63
N GLY A 612 -40.27 -17.93 24.32
CA GLY A 612 -41.69 -18.15 24.68
C GLY A 612 -42.53 -18.91 23.64
N GLN A 613 -41.92 -19.31 22.52
CA GLN A 613 -42.51 -20.19 21.49
C GLN A 613 -41.92 -21.60 21.54
N ALA A 614 -42.66 -22.63 21.16
CA ALA A 614 -42.12 -23.99 20.97
C ALA A 614 -42.59 -24.58 19.63
N LEU A 615 -41.68 -25.30 18.96
CA LEU A 615 -41.99 -26.09 17.77
C LEU A 615 -42.79 -27.34 18.17
N VAL A 616 -43.83 -27.65 17.43
CA VAL A 616 -44.68 -28.85 17.62
C VAL A 616 -44.87 -29.60 16.32
N LEU A 617 -44.96 -30.92 16.41
CA LEU A 617 -45.32 -31.81 15.31
C LEU A 617 -46.63 -32.53 15.66
N GLN A 618 -47.60 -32.58 14.74
CA GLN A 618 -48.78 -33.42 14.85
C GLN A 618 -49.08 -34.09 13.52
N ASP A 619 -49.29 -35.41 13.53
CA ASP A 619 -49.78 -36.17 12.37
C ASP A 619 -48.96 -35.96 11.07
N GLY A 620 -47.65 -35.66 11.23
CA GLY A 620 -46.70 -35.38 10.16
C GLY A 620 -46.36 -33.90 9.93
N LEU A 621 -47.17 -32.97 10.45
CA LEU A 621 -47.06 -31.53 10.16
C LEU A 621 -46.59 -30.71 11.35
N MET A 622 -45.66 -29.80 11.10
CA MET A 622 -45.09 -28.85 12.04
C MET A 622 -45.90 -27.55 12.15
N GLY A 623 -45.81 -26.92 13.32
CA GLY A 623 -46.29 -25.58 13.63
C GLY A 623 -45.62 -25.02 14.89
N ILE A 624 -45.96 -23.79 15.27
CA ILE A 624 -45.44 -23.09 16.44
C ILE A 624 -46.59 -22.91 17.46
N ILE A 625 -46.31 -23.17 18.74
CA ILE A 625 -47.18 -22.78 19.87
C ILE A 625 -46.53 -21.72 20.75
N ASP A 626 -47.34 -20.99 21.52
CA ASP A 626 -46.91 -20.19 22.66
C ASP A 626 -46.84 -21.02 23.97
N SER A 627 -46.40 -20.39 25.05
CA SER A 627 -46.35 -21.00 26.39
C SER A 627 -47.72 -21.31 27.01
N THR A 628 -48.84 -20.90 26.40
CA THR A 628 -50.20 -21.32 26.80
C THR A 628 -50.61 -22.62 26.10
N GLY A 629 -49.91 -23.01 25.04
CA GLY A 629 -50.29 -24.12 24.14
C GLY A 629 -51.22 -23.69 22.99
N SER A 630 -51.38 -22.39 22.77
CA SER A 630 -52.12 -21.81 21.64
C SER A 630 -51.24 -21.81 20.39
N LEU A 631 -51.81 -22.09 19.22
CA LEU A 631 -51.07 -22.10 17.96
C LEU A 631 -50.75 -20.66 17.52
N VAL A 632 -49.46 -20.37 17.40
CA VAL A 632 -48.93 -19.15 16.77
C VAL A 632 -48.97 -19.32 15.25
N THR A 633 -48.65 -20.52 14.75
CA THR A 633 -48.79 -20.86 13.33
C THR A 633 -49.63 -22.13 13.15
N PRO A 634 -50.34 -22.30 12.02
CA PRO A 634 -51.06 -23.53 11.72
C PRO A 634 -50.11 -24.72 11.56
N LEU A 635 -50.60 -25.91 11.94
CA LEU A 635 -49.95 -27.21 11.67
C LEU A 635 -50.07 -27.52 10.17
N ARG A 636 -49.10 -27.06 9.38
CA ARG A 636 -49.08 -27.25 7.91
C ARG A 636 -47.69 -27.35 7.28
N TYR A 637 -46.63 -27.14 8.05
CA TYR A 637 -45.26 -27.11 7.53
C TYR A 637 -44.65 -28.51 7.62
N GLU A 638 -43.82 -28.91 6.67
CA GLU A 638 -43.06 -30.16 6.74
C GLU A 638 -41.80 -29.98 7.61
N VAL A 639 -41.18 -28.80 7.50
CA VAL A 639 -40.02 -28.36 8.29
C VAL A 639 -40.21 -26.91 8.75
N ILE A 640 -39.72 -26.58 9.94
CA ILE A 640 -39.51 -25.19 10.41
C ILE A 640 -38.12 -25.10 11.04
N GLY A 641 -37.31 -24.13 10.63
CA GLY A 641 -35.93 -23.93 11.07
C GLY A 641 -35.75 -23.17 12.40
N PRO A 642 -34.49 -23.02 12.86
CA PRO A 642 -34.13 -22.22 14.02
C PRO A 642 -34.34 -20.71 13.76
N LEU A 643 -34.59 -19.94 14.82
CA LEU A 643 -34.75 -18.48 14.73
C LEU A 643 -33.41 -17.81 14.45
N THR A 644 -33.25 -17.28 13.24
CA THR A 644 -32.00 -16.70 12.72
C THR A 644 -32.29 -15.28 12.21
N PHE A 645 -31.56 -14.28 12.71
CA PHE A 645 -31.79 -12.85 12.41
C PHE A 645 -33.24 -12.34 12.62
N GLY A 646 -34.05 -13.03 13.43
CA GLY A 646 -35.46 -12.70 13.65
C GLY A 646 -36.46 -13.40 12.71
N HIS A 647 -36.00 -14.33 11.87
CA HIS A 647 -36.80 -15.09 10.91
C HIS A 647 -36.54 -16.61 11.07
N ARG A 648 -37.40 -17.47 10.50
CA ARG A 648 -37.21 -18.93 10.41
C ARG A 648 -37.46 -19.37 8.98
N THR A 649 -36.65 -20.30 8.46
CA THR A 649 -37.02 -21.02 7.22
C THR A 649 -38.19 -21.97 7.49
N CYS A 650 -39.00 -22.23 6.47
CA CYS A 650 -40.07 -23.23 6.53
C CYS A 650 -40.22 -23.99 5.20
N GLU A 651 -40.89 -25.13 5.24
CA GLU A 651 -41.13 -25.98 4.08
C GLU A 651 -42.59 -26.45 4.01
N VAL A 652 -43.18 -26.49 2.82
CA VAL A 652 -44.53 -27.04 2.54
C VAL A 652 -44.53 -27.68 1.15
N GLU A 653 -45.00 -28.93 1.02
CA GLU A 653 -45.04 -29.68 -0.24
C GLU A 653 -43.67 -29.71 -0.98
N GLY A 654 -42.57 -29.85 -0.22
CA GLY A 654 -41.20 -29.80 -0.75
C GLY A 654 -40.78 -28.43 -1.31
N ARG A 655 -41.42 -27.34 -0.83
CA ARG A 655 -41.12 -25.95 -1.22
C ARG A 655 -40.65 -25.13 -0.02
N ALA A 656 -39.49 -24.51 -0.12
CA ALA A 656 -38.94 -23.62 0.89
C ALA A 656 -39.62 -22.23 0.89
N GLY A 657 -39.72 -21.64 2.09
CA GLY A 657 -40.24 -20.30 2.39
C GLY A 657 -39.62 -19.71 3.67
N VAL A 658 -40.15 -18.57 4.14
CA VAL A 658 -39.69 -17.86 5.34
C VAL A 658 -40.85 -17.36 6.19
N LEU A 659 -40.74 -17.61 7.49
CA LEU A 659 -41.57 -17.05 8.55
C LEU A 659 -40.80 -15.94 9.28
N ASP A 660 -41.52 -14.92 9.73
CA ASP A 660 -41.01 -13.94 10.68
C ASP A 660 -41.11 -14.49 12.12
N GLY A 661 -40.40 -13.86 13.06
CA GLY A 661 -40.33 -14.31 14.46
C GLY A 661 -41.67 -14.33 15.21
N ASP A 662 -42.71 -13.67 14.68
CA ASP A 662 -44.09 -13.75 15.19
C ASP A 662 -44.91 -14.91 14.57
N GLY A 663 -44.32 -15.67 13.64
CA GLY A 663 -44.94 -16.77 12.92
C GLY A 663 -45.65 -16.39 11.60
N SER A 664 -45.69 -15.11 11.23
CA SER A 664 -46.28 -14.66 9.97
C SER A 664 -45.39 -14.97 8.75
N GLU A 665 -45.96 -15.09 7.55
CA GLU A 665 -45.18 -15.41 6.34
C GLU A 665 -44.60 -14.15 5.69
N SER A 666 -43.27 -13.99 5.74
CA SER A 666 -42.53 -13.00 4.95
C SER A 666 -42.32 -13.48 3.51
N ILE A 667 -41.97 -14.74 3.32
CA ILE A 667 -41.84 -15.37 1.99
C ILE A 667 -42.69 -16.65 1.98
N ALA A 668 -43.73 -16.67 1.15
CA ALA A 668 -44.57 -17.86 1.02
C ALA A 668 -43.74 -19.06 0.46
N PRO A 669 -43.99 -20.28 0.95
CA PRO A 669 -43.40 -21.50 0.40
C PRO A 669 -43.54 -21.58 -1.13
N GLY A 670 -42.41 -21.69 -1.82
CA GLY A 670 -42.37 -21.65 -3.28
C GLY A 670 -41.02 -21.94 -3.93
N TYR A 671 -39.93 -21.93 -3.16
CA TYR A 671 -38.55 -22.07 -3.63
C TYR A 671 -38.03 -23.50 -3.42
N ASP A 672 -36.88 -23.83 -4.01
CA ASP A 672 -36.20 -25.12 -3.79
C ASP A 672 -35.40 -25.08 -2.48
N ALA A 673 -34.76 -23.94 -2.19
CA ALA A 673 -34.12 -23.64 -0.90
C ALA A 673 -34.29 -22.16 -0.52
N CYS A 674 -34.15 -21.87 0.78
CA CYS A 674 -34.11 -20.52 1.35
C CYS A 674 -33.00 -20.45 2.42
N THR A 675 -32.10 -19.48 2.34
CA THR A 675 -31.02 -19.26 3.32
C THR A 675 -31.06 -17.83 3.84
N LEU A 676 -31.16 -17.67 5.16
CA LEU A 676 -31.25 -16.37 5.84
C LEU A 676 -29.87 -15.73 5.99
N MET A 677 -29.78 -14.42 5.72
CA MET A 677 -28.53 -13.67 5.69
C MET A 677 -28.63 -12.38 6.53
N GLU A 678 -27.47 -11.80 6.87
CA GLU A 678 -27.40 -10.52 7.57
C GLU A 678 -28.03 -9.38 6.73
N GLY A 679 -28.47 -8.31 7.40
CA GLY A 679 -29.06 -7.14 6.74
C GLY A 679 -30.53 -7.30 6.32
N GLY A 680 -31.19 -8.38 6.76
CA GLY A 680 -32.60 -8.66 6.41
C GLY A 680 -32.76 -9.16 4.98
N VAL A 681 -31.81 -9.99 4.52
CA VAL A 681 -31.79 -10.59 3.19
C VAL A 681 -32.02 -12.10 3.29
N VAL A 682 -32.69 -12.67 2.30
CA VAL A 682 -32.77 -14.11 2.08
C VAL A 682 -32.25 -14.45 0.69
N GLN A 683 -31.37 -15.45 0.62
CA GLN A 683 -31.05 -16.16 -0.61
C GLN A 683 -32.19 -17.16 -0.88
N VAL A 684 -32.73 -17.16 -2.09
CA VAL A 684 -33.73 -18.15 -2.52
C VAL A 684 -33.27 -18.82 -3.81
N GLU A 685 -33.54 -20.11 -3.94
CA GLU A 685 -33.10 -20.91 -5.08
C GLU A 685 -34.28 -21.51 -5.83
N LEU A 686 -34.19 -21.55 -7.16
CA LEU A 686 -35.25 -22.07 -8.03
C LEU A 686 -34.64 -22.60 -9.34
N ALA A 687 -34.76 -23.91 -9.58
CA ALA A 687 -34.20 -24.62 -10.73
C ALA A 687 -32.70 -24.33 -10.94
N GLU A 688 -31.88 -24.55 -9.90
CA GLU A 688 -30.43 -24.34 -9.87
C GLU A 688 -29.97 -22.88 -10.11
N ARG A 689 -30.91 -21.92 -10.00
CA ARG A 689 -30.67 -20.47 -10.10
C ARG A 689 -30.92 -19.76 -8.78
N THR A 690 -30.13 -18.73 -8.51
CA THR A 690 -30.18 -17.97 -7.25
C THR A 690 -30.88 -16.61 -7.43
N ALA A 691 -31.56 -16.14 -6.38
CA ALA A 691 -32.00 -14.76 -6.22
C ALA A 691 -31.84 -14.28 -4.77
N TYR A 692 -31.68 -12.98 -4.59
CA TYR A 692 -31.64 -12.34 -3.27
C TYR A 692 -32.86 -11.45 -3.08
N ILE A 693 -33.59 -11.64 -1.98
CA ILE A 693 -34.80 -10.88 -1.65
C ILE A 693 -34.60 -10.16 -0.32
N ARG A 694 -34.97 -8.88 -0.26
CA ARG A 694 -35.01 -8.10 0.99
C ARG A 694 -36.30 -8.41 1.73
N LEU A 695 -36.21 -8.90 2.96
CA LEU A 695 -37.37 -9.34 3.74
C LEU A 695 -38.31 -8.18 4.13
N SER A 696 -37.76 -6.97 4.34
CA SER A 696 -38.53 -5.80 4.81
C SER A 696 -39.51 -5.20 3.78
N ASP A 697 -39.26 -5.36 2.48
CA ASP A 697 -40.14 -4.87 1.41
C ASP A 697 -40.52 -5.96 0.38
N ARG A 698 -40.01 -7.19 0.58
CA ARG A 698 -40.18 -8.39 -0.26
C ARG A 698 -39.73 -8.19 -1.72
N ARG A 699 -38.84 -7.22 -1.99
CA ARG A 699 -38.30 -6.95 -3.33
C ARG A 699 -37.04 -7.76 -3.59
N ALA A 700 -36.89 -8.24 -4.83
CA ALA A 700 -35.63 -8.79 -5.29
C ALA A 700 -34.56 -7.69 -5.34
N ILE A 701 -33.42 -7.97 -4.71
CA ILE A 701 -32.17 -7.21 -4.81
C ILE A 701 -31.47 -7.58 -6.12
N TRP A 702 -31.44 -8.89 -6.43
CA TRP A 702 -30.87 -9.46 -7.63
C TRP A 702 -31.54 -10.80 -7.95
N LYS A 703 -31.49 -11.20 -9.23
CA LYS A 703 -31.90 -12.52 -9.73
C LYS A 703 -30.91 -12.98 -10.79
N GLU A 704 -30.57 -14.26 -10.79
CA GLU A 704 -29.80 -14.89 -11.86
C GLU A 704 -30.59 -14.95 -13.19
N GLU A 705 -29.89 -15.00 -14.31
CA GLU A 705 -30.53 -15.04 -15.62
C GLU A 705 -31.40 -16.29 -15.79
N GLY A 706 -32.68 -16.06 -16.11
CA GLY A 706 -33.68 -17.11 -16.22
C GLY A 706 -34.29 -17.56 -14.89
N PHE A 707 -34.06 -16.89 -13.76
CA PHE A 707 -34.72 -17.23 -12.48
C PHE A 707 -36.26 -17.20 -12.61
N ASP A 708 -36.80 -16.19 -13.30
CA ASP A 708 -38.24 -16.04 -13.58
C ASP A 708 -38.70 -16.80 -14.84
N ALA A 709 -37.86 -17.67 -15.43
CA ALA A 709 -38.26 -18.45 -16.60
C ALA A 709 -39.33 -19.50 -16.23
N PRO A 710 -40.33 -19.73 -17.10
CA PRO A 710 -41.27 -20.83 -16.89
C PRO A 710 -40.52 -22.17 -16.86
N ARG A 711 -40.97 -23.07 -15.97
CA ARG A 711 -40.45 -24.44 -15.90
C ARG A 711 -40.70 -25.16 -17.25
N PRO A 712 -39.74 -25.97 -17.74
CA PRO A 712 -39.93 -26.82 -18.92
C PRO A 712 -40.91 -27.97 -18.66
#